data_AF-A0A840X9L0-F1
#
_entry.id   AF-A0A840X9L0-F1
#
_cell.length_a   1.000
_cell.length_b   1.000
_cell.length_c   1.000
_cell.angle_alpha   90.00
_cell.angle_beta   90.00
_cell.angle_gamma   90.00
#
_symmetry.space_group_name_H-M   'P 1'
#
loop_
_entity.id
_entity.type
_entity.pdbx_description
1 polymer ?
#
loop_
_entity_poly.entity_id
_entity_poly.type
_entity_poly.pdbx_seq_one_letter_code
_entity_poly.pdbx_strand_id
1 'polypeptide(L)'
;MLEQAAYLSRRYLVVVANPPYMGQATMGNRLSEYVTRHYKEAKADLGIAFVYRNIMLAVGRGLVGMITLQSWMFLASFTAVRTRVTNLNPPLHLLHLGTGAFDSIGGAVVSTAAYVLGGKSPDALADFFRLTDPQSEAGKAALFKRALAKDARDVHFRVAPNSFTDLSGAPMAYWLSDLERFKKPHLVSKWRSGGRLKTHDTSRYVRYWWEVSRGSERWLPLVKGGEFRRWFGNRDFVVDWSPASVAEYDSHGGLYPTSSRGQRGITWTMISGEPSFRVKAASDEFDSASPTILPRNPNEDLLAVLGYLNSGAALEILAAINPTINNRVTDVLELPIPDALDLRREDVHALADRAVTASRTLDGFNETAPDVAGPPVLRGQWSKVSDAVAWSVATAAEAAAEILDAEHELDGIFPSGGHFVPRRGWHGALPDTNSRVSDLVSFAVGCIFGRYSLDRTGLVLATQGGTVEGYLTQVPTPSFMPDKDNVIPIVEGDWFEDDIVAKFRQFLRAAFGEQHFAENVKFVTDSLGVKDLRDYFTRSFYKDHVQRYKKRPIYWLFSSPKGSFNALVYLHRYNASTVSTVLNDYLREYIAKLEAALPQYEIVATSGRGSVREVAAAQREAEGIRKKLVELKNYERDVLHPLAQAQISIDLDDGVLVNYQKFGSALKDIGLKKGGADD
;
A
#
# COMPACT_ATOMS: atom_id res chain seq x y z
N MET A 1 45.65 -29.68 26.20
CA MET A 1 44.57 -30.52 25.65
C MET A 1 44.03 -31.53 26.66
N LEU A 2 44.86 -32.29 27.39
CA LEU A 2 44.38 -33.27 28.39
C LEU A 2 43.56 -32.64 29.53
N GLU A 3 43.99 -31.49 30.03
CA GLU A 3 43.29 -30.77 31.09
C GLU A 3 41.91 -30.25 30.63
N GLN A 4 41.85 -29.64 29.43
CA GLN A 4 40.60 -29.22 28.83
C GLN A 4 39.67 -30.42 28.57
N ALA A 5 40.21 -31.54 28.08
CA ALA A 5 39.43 -32.77 27.88
C ALA A 5 38.86 -33.30 29.20
N ALA A 6 39.63 -33.24 30.29
CA ALA A 6 39.16 -33.65 31.62
C ALA A 6 38.02 -32.75 32.14
N TYR A 7 38.08 -31.43 31.91
CA TYR A 7 36.98 -30.54 32.23
C TYR A 7 35.74 -30.80 31.35
N LEU A 8 35.93 -31.10 30.08
CA LEU A 8 34.84 -31.33 29.13
C LEU A 8 34.24 -32.75 29.22
N SER A 9 34.91 -33.73 29.84
CA SER A 9 34.39 -35.08 30.00
C SER A 9 33.56 -35.28 31.26
N ARG A 10 33.70 -34.40 32.26
CA ARG A 10 32.98 -34.45 33.54
C ARG A 10 31.53 -33.96 33.40
N ARG A 11 30.72 -34.27 34.42
CA ARG A 11 29.39 -33.68 34.62
C ARG A 11 29.37 -32.77 35.85
N TYR A 12 28.50 -31.77 35.85
CA TYR A 12 28.44 -30.69 36.82
C TYR A 12 27.03 -30.52 37.39
N LEU A 13 26.96 -29.99 38.63
CA LEU A 13 25.69 -29.61 39.26
C LEU A 13 25.12 -28.31 38.67
N VAL A 14 26.00 -27.37 38.34
CA VAL A 14 25.66 -26.08 37.74
C VAL A 14 26.59 -25.83 36.57
N VAL A 15 26.01 -25.46 35.43
CA VAL A 15 26.73 -25.07 34.21
C VAL A 15 26.29 -23.66 33.86
N VAL A 16 27.24 -22.73 33.66
CA VAL A 16 26.96 -21.35 33.28
C VAL A 16 27.74 -20.98 32.03
N ALA A 17 27.10 -20.40 31.02
CA ALA A 17 27.77 -20.03 29.78
C ALA A 17 27.13 -18.82 29.06
N ASN A 18 27.98 -18.01 28.42
CA ASN A 18 27.63 -17.08 27.34
C ASN A 18 28.29 -17.64 26.05
N PRO A 19 27.57 -18.43 25.25
CA PRO A 19 28.15 -19.11 24.09
C PRO A 19 28.39 -18.14 22.92
N PRO A 20 29.26 -18.50 21.96
CA PRO A 20 29.45 -17.70 20.75
C PRO A 20 28.20 -17.71 19.87
N TYR A 21 27.80 -16.56 19.35
CA TYR A 21 26.68 -16.41 18.42
C TYR A 21 27.18 -16.47 16.98
N MET A 22 26.76 -17.50 16.25
CA MET A 22 27.21 -17.73 14.88
C MET A 22 26.15 -18.56 14.15
N GLY A 23 25.49 -17.95 13.15
CA GLY A 23 24.55 -18.65 12.28
C GLY A 23 25.27 -19.60 11.34
N GLN A 24 24.56 -20.61 10.82
CA GLN A 24 25.13 -21.64 9.95
C GLN A 24 25.91 -21.06 8.74
N ALA A 25 25.41 -19.98 8.14
CA ALA A 25 26.02 -19.36 6.95
C ALA A 25 27.40 -18.73 7.22
N THR A 26 27.74 -18.42 8.47
CA THR A 26 29.03 -17.83 8.85
C THR A 26 30.01 -18.85 9.41
N MET A 27 29.59 -20.11 9.58
CA MET A 27 30.47 -21.20 9.99
C MET A 27 31.33 -21.66 8.80
N GLY A 28 32.64 -21.82 9.02
CA GLY A 28 33.49 -22.50 8.03
C GLY A 28 33.08 -23.97 7.85
N ASN A 29 33.34 -24.54 6.66
CA ASN A 29 32.88 -25.89 6.25
C ASN A 29 33.10 -26.97 7.32
N ARG A 30 34.30 -27.05 7.91
CA ARG A 30 34.63 -28.05 8.94
C ARG A 30 33.74 -27.96 10.18
N LEU A 31 33.46 -26.73 10.64
CA LEU A 31 32.60 -26.52 11.81
C LEU A 31 31.14 -26.82 11.45
N SER A 32 30.67 -26.37 10.29
CA SER A 32 29.33 -26.62 9.79
C SER A 32 29.03 -28.13 9.66
N GLU A 33 29.98 -28.90 9.11
CA GLU A 33 29.89 -30.36 9.02
C GLU A 33 29.83 -31.02 10.41
N TYR A 34 30.69 -30.58 11.34
CA TYR A 34 30.70 -31.11 12.70
C TYR A 34 29.38 -30.84 13.44
N VAL A 35 28.88 -29.61 13.42
CA VAL A 35 27.62 -29.24 14.06
C VAL A 35 26.46 -29.98 13.41
N THR A 36 26.42 -30.06 12.08
CA THR A 36 25.37 -30.79 11.34
C THR A 36 25.35 -32.28 11.71
N ARG A 37 26.52 -32.89 11.88
CA ARG A 37 26.66 -34.31 12.23
C ARG A 37 26.28 -34.61 13.67
N HIS A 38 26.70 -33.77 14.62
CA HIS A 38 26.57 -34.07 16.06
C HIS A 38 25.41 -33.35 16.76
N TYR A 39 24.89 -32.28 16.18
CA TYR A 39 23.83 -31.43 16.74
C TYR A 39 22.77 -31.12 15.68
N LYS A 40 22.22 -32.15 15.04
CA LYS A 40 21.29 -32.06 13.90
C LYS A 40 20.11 -31.09 14.14
N GLU A 41 19.55 -31.07 15.35
CA GLU A 41 18.44 -30.19 15.76
C GLU A 41 18.86 -28.73 15.98
N ALA A 42 20.13 -28.48 16.33
CA ALA A 42 20.67 -27.16 16.65
C ALA A 42 21.60 -26.60 15.55
N LYS A 43 21.67 -27.25 14.38
CA LYS A 43 22.62 -26.92 13.31
C LYS A 43 22.49 -25.51 12.72
N ALA A 44 21.35 -24.85 12.94
CA ALA A 44 21.09 -23.51 12.44
C ALA A 44 21.94 -22.43 13.14
N ASP A 45 22.35 -22.67 14.40
CA ASP A 45 23.06 -21.69 15.22
C ASP A 45 24.01 -22.35 16.22
N LEU A 46 25.27 -21.90 16.26
CA LEU A 46 26.29 -22.47 17.14
C LEU A 46 25.96 -22.27 18.61
N GLY A 47 25.41 -21.11 18.99
CA GLY A 47 24.99 -20.81 20.35
C GLY A 47 23.96 -21.83 20.85
N ILE A 48 23.06 -22.26 19.98
CA ILE A 48 22.06 -23.30 20.30
C ILE A 48 22.68 -24.70 20.40
N ALA A 49 23.70 -25.01 19.60
CA ALA A 49 24.47 -26.26 19.79
C ALA A 49 25.16 -26.28 21.17
N PHE A 50 25.62 -25.12 21.65
CA PHE A 50 26.13 -24.99 23.01
C PHE A 50 25.05 -25.18 24.07
N VAL A 51 23.79 -24.79 23.85
CA VAL A 51 22.70 -25.10 24.80
C VAL A 51 22.59 -26.60 25.02
N TYR A 52 22.60 -27.39 23.94
CA TYR A 52 22.58 -28.85 24.02
C TYR A 52 23.81 -29.39 24.75
N ARG A 53 24.99 -28.86 24.42
CA ARG A 53 26.22 -29.32 25.05
C ARG A 53 26.25 -29.04 26.55
N ASN A 54 25.79 -27.87 26.98
CA ASN A 54 25.74 -27.49 28.39
C ASN A 54 24.71 -28.33 29.17
N ILE A 55 23.57 -28.67 28.56
CA ILE A 55 22.62 -29.66 29.11
C ILE A 55 23.29 -31.02 29.32
N MET A 56 24.08 -31.51 28.36
CA MET A 56 24.80 -32.79 28.49
C MET A 56 25.90 -32.77 29.56
N LEU A 57 26.44 -31.59 29.87
CA LEU A 57 27.41 -31.40 30.94
C LEU A 57 26.73 -31.36 32.32
N ALA A 58 25.42 -31.16 32.40
CA ALA A 58 24.69 -31.19 33.67
C ALA A 58 24.35 -32.63 34.11
N VAL A 59 24.27 -32.87 35.42
CA VAL A 59 23.70 -34.10 35.99
C VAL A 59 22.16 -34.12 35.88
N GLY A 60 21.50 -35.25 36.18
CA GLY A 60 20.05 -35.47 35.95
C GLY A 60 19.04 -34.54 36.65
N ARG A 61 19.50 -33.55 37.43
CA ARG A 61 18.72 -32.42 37.97
C ARG A 61 19.57 -31.15 38.10
N GLY A 62 20.71 -31.10 37.41
CA GLY A 62 21.60 -29.94 37.43
C GLY A 62 20.96 -28.74 36.76
N LEU A 63 21.51 -27.56 37.05
CA LEU A 63 21.02 -26.29 36.52
C LEU A 63 21.93 -25.80 35.39
N VAL A 64 21.33 -25.31 34.32
CA VAL A 64 22.06 -24.71 33.19
C VAL A 64 21.63 -23.25 33.06
N GLY A 65 22.51 -22.33 33.43
CA GLY A 65 22.31 -20.89 33.31
C GLY A 65 22.98 -20.36 32.04
N MET A 66 22.23 -19.75 31.13
CA MET A 66 22.80 -19.23 29.88
C MET A 66 22.21 -17.88 29.51
N ILE A 67 22.99 -17.11 28.75
CA ILE A 67 22.49 -15.98 27.96
C ILE A 67 22.70 -16.31 26.48
N THR A 68 21.67 -16.16 25.67
CA THR A 68 21.74 -16.39 24.21
C THR A 68 20.95 -15.35 23.44
N LEU A 69 21.01 -15.38 22.10
CA LEU A 69 20.02 -14.70 21.26
C LEU A 69 18.61 -15.19 21.60
N GLN A 70 17.60 -14.32 21.55
CA GLN A 70 16.21 -14.68 21.86
C GLN A 70 15.49 -15.43 20.73
N SER A 71 16.07 -15.47 19.53
CA SER A 71 15.43 -16.03 18.33
C SER A 71 14.97 -17.49 18.49
N TRP A 72 15.67 -18.28 19.32
CA TRP A 72 15.28 -19.66 19.61
C TRP A 72 13.97 -19.79 20.37
N MET A 73 13.52 -18.74 21.06
CA MET A 73 12.22 -18.72 21.75
C MET A 73 11.04 -18.70 20.77
N PHE A 74 11.28 -18.32 19.51
CA PHE A 74 10.21 -17.94 18.58
C PHE A 74 10.30 -18.58 17.20
N LEU A 75 11.47 -18.56 16.55
CA LEU A 75 11.55 -18.93 15.12
C LEU A 75 11.32 -20.43 14.88
N ALA A 76 10.63 -20.76 13.81
CA ALA A 76 10.29 -22.14 13.44
C ALA A 76 11.52 -23.07 13.25
N SER A 77 12.68 -22.52 12.88
CA SER A 77 13.94 -23.28 12.77
C SER A 77 14.39 -23.90 14.10
N PHE A 78 13.87 -23.42 15.23
CA PHE A 78 14.21 -23.88 16.57
C PHE A 78 13.08 -24.66 17.26
N THR A 79 12.04 -25.08 16.54
CA THR A 79 10.92 -25.86 17.13
C THR A 79 11.41 -27.11 17.86
N ALA A 80 12.25 -27.94 17.21
CA ALA A 80 12.78 -29.16 17.83
C ALA A 80 13.61 -28.87 19.10
N VAL A 81 14.37 -27.77 19.07
CA VAL A 81 15.16 -27.28 20.21
C VAL A 81 14.24 -26.90 21.36
N ARG A 82 13.20 -26.09 21.10
CA ARG A 82 12.23 -25.67 22.13
C ARG A 82 11.51 -26.86 22.74
N THR A 83 10.98 -27.77 21.92
CA THR A 83 10.30 -28.99 22.41
C THR A 83 11.22 -29.80 23.31
N ARG A 84 12.49 -29.98 22.92
CA ARG A 84 13.45 -30.74 23.73
C ARG A 84 13.78 -30.03 25.04
N VAL A 85 14.07 -28.73 24.99
CA VAL A 85 14.36 -27.92 26.17
C VAL A 85 13.17 -27.98 27.13
N THR A 86 11.96 -27.68 26.66
CA THR A 86 10.74 -27.75 27.47
C THR A 86 10.56 -29.13 28.12
N ASN A 87 10.71 -30.22 27.38
CA ASN A 87 10.39 -31.56 27.90
C ASN A 87 11.47 -32.14 28.83
N LEU A 88 12.75 -31.91 28.53
CA LEU A 88 13.86 -32.55 29.24
C LEU A 88 14.51 -31.64 30.29
N ASN A 89 14.55 -30.34 30.02
CA ASN A 89 15.23 -29.34 30.85
C ASN A 89 14.42 -28.04 30.83
N PRO A 90 13.18 -28.05 31.36
CA PRO A 90 12.29 -26.91 31.26
C PRO A 90 12.92 -25.65 31.88
N PRO A 91 12.61 -24.46 31.36
CA PRO A 91 12.97 -23.21 32.01
C PRO A 91 12.42 -23.16 33.45
N LEU A 92 13.26 -22.69 34.38
CA LEU A 92 12.86 -22.28 35.73
C LEU A 92 12.60 -20.78 35.78
N HIS A 93 13.54 -20.04 35.19
CA HIS A 93 13.53 -18.59 35.11
C HIS A 93 13.98 -18.19 33.71
N LEU A 94 13.28 -17.24 33.09
CA LEU A 94 13.68 -16.65 31.82
C LEU A 94 13.51 -15.13 31.88
N LEU A 95 14.59 -14.41 31.62
CA LEU A 95 14.65 -12.98 31.41
C LEU A 95 14.68 -12.73 29.90
N HIS A 96 13.56 -12.24 29.35
CA HIS A 96 13.49 -11.82 27.95
C HIS A 96 14.00 -10.38 27.88
N LEU A 97 15.27 -10.22 27.50
CA LEU A 97 15.97 -8.94 27.56
C LEU A 97 15.72 -8.11 26.30
N GLY A 98 15.63 -8.69 25.11
CA GLY A 98 15.49 -7.90 23.88
C GLY A 98 16.77 -7.15 23.52
N THR A 99 16.64 -6.03 22.81
CA THR A 99 17.73 -5.12 22.44
C THR A 99 18.22 -4.32 23.66
N GLY A 100 19.44 -3.77 23.58
CA GLY A 100 20.01 -2.96 24.67
C GLY A 100 20.34 -3.77 25.93
N ALA A 101 20.56 -5.09 25.78
CA ALA A 101 20.96 -5.96 26.88
C ALA A 101 22.46 -5.82 27.24
N PHE A 102 23.25 -5.21 26.35
CA PHE A 102 24.65 -4.87 26.56
C PHE A 102 24.88 -3.44 26.07
N ASP A 103 25.25 -2.52 26.96
CA ASP A 103 25.44 -1.09 26.62
C ASP A 103 26.61 -0.88 25.65
N SER A 104 27.58 -1.81 25.67
CA SER A 104 28.77 -1.82 24.82
C SER A 104 28.51 -2.26 23.37
N ILE A 105 27.35 -2.84 23.07
CA ILE A 105 26.96 -3.29 21.73
C ILE A 105 25.82 -2.38 21.26
N GLY A 106 26.16 -1.32 20.53
CA GLY A 106 25.17 -0.36 20.01
C GLY A 106 24.25 -0.95 18.95
N GLY A 107 22.97 -0.58 19.01
CA GLY A 107 21.95 -0.88 17.98
C GLY A 107 21.14 -2.16 18.22
N ALA A 108 20.09 -2.35 17.42
CA ALA A 108 19.18 -3.52 17.46
C ALA A 108 19.82 -4.83 16.95
N VAL A 109 21.16 -4.89 16.85
CA VAL A 109 21.91 -5.98 16.20
C VAL A 109 21.84 -7.28 17.01
N VAL A 110 21.65 -7.19 18.33
CA VAL A 110 21.61 -8.35 19.23
C VAL A 110 20.40 -8.23 20.15
N SER A 111 19.46 -9.16 20.05
CA SER A 111 18.35 -9.32 21.00
C SER A 111 18.53 -10.60 21.80
N THR A 112 18.57 -10.52 23.13
CA THR A 112 18.98 -11.64 23.99
C THR A 112 17.91 -12.11 24.98
N ALA A 113 18.11 -13.32 25.48
CA ALA A 113 17.40 -13.88 26.61
C ALA A 113 18.40 -14.56 27.56
N ALA A 114 18.22 -14.37 28.87
CA ALA A 114 18.98 -15.06 29.90
C ALA A 114 18.05 -16.02 30.65
N TYR A 115 18.47 -17.25 30.91
CA TYR A 115 17.58 -18.27 31.47
C TYR A 115 18.32 -19.32 32.28
N VAL A 116 17.56 -20.00 33.14
CA VAL A 116 18.00 -21.18 33.91
C VAL A 116 17.13 -22.36 33.52
N LEU A 117 17.74 -23.46 33.09
CA LEU A 117 17.07 -24.69 32.69
C LEU A 117 17.26 -25.82 33.71
N GLY A 118 16.29 -26.72 33.81
CA GLY A 118 16.37 -27.97 34.58
C GLY A 118 15.74 -27.88 35.97
N GLY A 119 15.98 -28.87 36.83
CA GLY A 119 15.58 -28.82 38.26
C GLY A 119 14.09 -28.97 38.60
N LYS A 120 13.15 -28.92 37.63
CA LYS A 120 11.71 -29.14 37.85
C LYS A 120 11.04 -29.92 36.72
N SER A 121 9.81 -30.37 36.98
CA SER A 121 8.89 -30.93 35.97
C SER A 121 8.48 -29.85 34.96
N PRO A 122 8.26 -30.17 33.67
CA PRO A 122 7.75 -29.24 32.67
C PRO A 122 6.35 -28.69 32.96
N ASP A 123 5.58 -29.35 33.83
CA ASP A 123 4.25 -28.87 34.28
C ASP A 123 4.34 -27.92 35.48
N ALA A 124 5.52 -27.77 36.10
CA ALA A 124 5.70 -26.85 37.20
C ALA A 124 5.78 -25.41 36.68
N LEU A 125 5.17 -24.47 37.41
CA LEU A 125 5.26 -23.05 37.07
C LEU A 125 6.71 -22.56 37.07
N ALA A 126 7.06 -21.89 35.98
CA ALA A 126 8.32 -21.19 35.78
C ALA A 126 8.08 -19.68 35.72
N ASP A 127 9.09 -18.89 36.09
CA ASP A 127 9.01 -17.42 36.09
C ASP A 127 9.60 -16.85 34.79
N PHE A 128 8.80 -16.05 34.09
CA PHE A 128 9.22 -15.31 32.91
C PHE A 128 9.16 -13.81 33.20
N PHE A 129 10.19 -13.08 32.80
CA PHE A 129 10.29 -11.63 33.00
C PHE A 129 10.47 -10.95 31.65
N ARG A 130 9.52 -10.09 31.27
CA ARG A 130 9.58 -9.30 30.03
C ARG A 130 10.29 -7.97 30.31
N LEU A 131 11.54 -7.87 29.88
CA LEU A 131 12.41 -6.71 30.13
C LEU A 131 12.82 -6.02 28.82
N THR A 132 11.95 -6.10 27.82
CA THR A 132 12.21 -5.67 26.44
C THR A 132 12.21 -4.15 26.27
N ASP A 133 11.46 -3.45 27.11
CA ASP A 133 11.17 -2.02 26.90
C ASP A 133 12.37 -1.11 27.23
N PRO A 134 13.06 -1.27 28.38
CA PRO A 134 14.23 -0.46 28.68
C PRO A 134 15.36 -0.73 27.68
N GLN A 135 16.04 0.30 27.19
CA GLN A 135 17.12 0.17 26.18
C GLN A 135 18.54 0.26 26.77
N SER A 136 18.70 -0.02 28.08
CA SER A 136 20.00 -0.04 28.75
C SER A 136 20.08 -1.12 29.83
N GLU A 137 21.30 -1.55 30.13
CA GLU A 137 21.58 -2.53 31.21
C GLU A 137 20.99 -2.07 32.54
N ALA A 138 21.23 -0.80 32.91
CA ALA A 138 20.73 -0.22 34.15
C ALA A 138 19.20 -0.18 34.19
N GLY A 139 18.54 0.18 33.08
CA GLY A 139 17.09 0.23 32.97
C GLY A 139 16.46 -1.16 33.11
N LYS A 140 17.02 -2.18 32.45
CA LYS A 140 16.56 -3.57 32.55
C LYS A 140 16.76 -4.12 33.96
N ALA A 141 17.90 -3.85 34.59
CA ALA A 141 18.18 -4.27 35.97
C ALA A 141 17.21 -3.62 36.97
N ALA A 142 16.90 -2.33 36.81
CA ALA A 142 15.93 -1.63 37.64
C ALA A 142 14.51 -2.22 37.49
N LEU A 143 14.06 -2.47 36.25
CA LEU A 143 12.77 -3.09 35.98
C LEU A 143 12.68 -4.50 36.56
N PHE A 144 13.74 -5.30 36.42
CA PHE A 144 13.78 -6.63 37.01
C PHE A 144 13.69 -6.62 38.54
N LYS A 145 14.41 -5.71 39.21
CA LYS A 145 14.31 -5.53 40.67
C LYS A 145 12.89 -5.16 41.10
N ARG A 146 12.22 -4.26 40.37
CA ARG A 146 10.81 -3.91 40.62
C ARG A 146 9.87 -5.10 40.41
N ALA A 147 10.11 -5.92 39.38
CA ALA A 147 9.35 -7.13 39.14
C ALA A 147 9.49 -8.13 40.31
N LEU A 148 10.71 -8.34 40.82
CA LEU A 148 10.98 -9.19 41.99
C LEU A 148 10.33 -8.66 43.28
N ALA A 149 10.28 -7.33 43.44
CA ALA A 149 9.59 -6.67 44.54
C ALA A 149 8.05 -6.74 44.42
N LYS A 150 7.51 -7.25 43.29
CA LYS A 150 6.08 -7.27 42.93
C LYS A 150 5.47 -5.89 42.70
N ASP A 151 6.31 -4.89 42.41
CA ASP A 151 5.96 -3.50 42.08
C ASP A 151 5.83 -3.25 40.56
N ALA A 152 6.03 -4.29 39.76
CA ALA A 152 5.83 -4.32 38.30
C ALA A 152 5.31 -5.71 37.89
N ARG A 153 4.02 -5.98 38.15
CA ARG A 153 3.41 -7.30 37.92
C ARG A 153 3.12 -7.59 36.44
N ASP A 154 2.98 -6.55 35.65
CA ASP A 154 2.76 -6.56 34.20
C ASP A 154 3.95 -7.12 33.40
N VAL A 155 5.12 -7.21 34.01
CA VAL A 155 6.33 -7.77 33.39
C VAL A 155 6.73 -9.14 33.94
N HIS A 156 6.04 -9.67 34.96
CA HIS A 156 6.34 -10.96 35.59
C HIS A 156 5.20 -11.97 35.36
N PHE A 157 5.53 -13.05 34.68
CA PHE A 157 4.58 -14.10 34.28
C PHE A 157 4.98 -15.42 34.90
N ARG A 158 3.97 -16.21 35.30
CA ARG A 158 4.16 -17.58 35.78
C ARG A 158 3.38 -18.54 34.90
N VAL A 159 4.10 -19.34 34.13
CA VAL A 159 3.53 -20.25 33.12
C VAL A 159 4.20 -21.61 33.24
N ALA A 160 3.45 -22.69 33.06
CA ALA A 160 4.01 -24.02 32.96
C ALA A 160 4.67 -24.20 31.58
N PRO A 161 5.97 -24.47 31.46
CA PRO A 161 6.63 -24.58 30.16
C PRO A 161 5.96 -25.56 29.17
N ASN A 162 5.34 -26.62 29.67
CA ASN A 162 4.65 -27.60 28.83
C ASN A 162 3.47 -27.01 28.05
N SER A 163 2.81 -25.95 28.53
CA SER A 163 1.67 -25.34 27.83
C SER A 163 2.05 -24.66 26.52
N PHE A 164 3.32 -24.33 26.30
CA PHE A 164 3.76 -23.83 25.00
C PHE A 164 3.64 -24.88 23.90
N THR A 165 3.56 -26.17 24.23
CA THR A 165 3.36 -27.23 23.23
C THR A 165 1.98 -27.20 22.58
N ASP A 166 1.01 -26.50 23.17
CA ASP A 166 -0.30 -26.25 22.59
C ASP A 166 -0.23 -25.25 21.41
N LEU A 167 0.88 -24.49 21.30
CA LEU A 167 1.15 -23.56 20.20
C LEU A 167 1.88 -24.26 19.06
N SER A 168 1.48 -23.99 17.81
CA SER A 168 2.22 -24.48 16.64
C SER A 168 3.67 -23.98 16.67
N GLY A 169 4.63 -24.89 16.52
CA GLY A 169 6.05 -24.59 16.66
C GLY A 169 6.53 -24.34 18.10
N ALA A 170 5.64 -24.42 19.10
CA ALA A 170 5.90 -24.19 20.52
C ALA A 170 6.68 -22.90 20.87
N PRO A 171 6.34 -21.72 20.33
CA PRO A 171 6.95 -20.45 20.75
C PRO A 171 6.70 -20.19 22.24
N MET A 172 7.67 -19.58 22.93
CA MET A 172 7.55 -19.25 24.36
C MET A 172 6.76 -17.95 24.57
N ALA A 173 5.50 -17.93 24.15
CA ALA A 173 4.58 -16.79 24.24
C ALA A 173 3.98 -16.64 25.65
N TYR A 174 4.85 -16.51 26.66
CA TYR A 174 4.48 -16.53 28.08
C TYR A 174 3.58 -15.36 28.53
N TRP A 175 3.43 -14.32 27.70
CA TRP A 175 2.59 -13.16 27.98
C TRP A 175 1.12 -13.37 27.56
N LEU A 176 0.81 -14.46 26.84
CA LEU A 176 -0.58 -14.80 26.54
C LEU A 176 -1.25 -15.34 27.80
N SER A 177 -2.32 -14.67 28.24
CA SER A 177 -3.04 -14.95 29.48
C SER A 177 -3.81 -16.27 29.50
N ASP A 178 -4.22 -16.76 28.34
CA ASP A 178 -4.95 -18.01 28.15
C ASP A 178 -4.31 -18.79 26.99
N LEU A 179 -3.61 -19.88 27.28
CA LEU A 179 -3.08 -20.81 26.26
C LEU A 179 -4.05 -21.96 25.98
N GLU A 180 -5.03 -22.20 26.86
CA GLU A 180 -6.02 -23.27 26.69
C GLU A 180 -6.94 -22.99 25.49
N ARG A 181 -7.11 -21.72 25.09
CA ARG A 181 -7.82 -21.36 23.85
C ARG A 181 -7.25 -22.04 22.60
N PHE A 182 -5.99 -22.45 22.57
CA PHE A 182 -5.40 -23.17 21.43
C PHE A 182 -5.84 -24.64 21.34
N LYS A 183 -6.50 -25.18 22.38
CA LYS A 183 -7.15 -26.50 22.32
C LYS A 183 -8.51 -26.46 21.63
N LYS A 184 -9.07 -25.26 21.41
CA LYS A 184 -10.32 -25.06 20.67
C LYS A 184 -10.11 -25.28 19.17
N PRO A 185 -11.18 -25.44 18.36
CA PRO A 185 -11.06 -25.47 16.91
C PRO A 185 -10.38 -24.20 16.38
N HIS A 186 -9.44 -24.35 15.44
CA HIS A 186 -8.79 -23.23 14.76
C HIS A 186 -9.52 -22.87 13.47
N LEU A 187 -9.22 -21.71 12.90
CA LEU A 187 -9.81 -21.27 11.63
C LEU A 187 -9.66 -22.30 10.51
N VAL A 188 -8.58 -23.09 10.47
CA VAL A 188 -8.37 -24.19 9.50
C VAL A 188 -9.53 -25.20 9.40
N SER A 189 -10.32 -25.34 10.48
CA SER A 189 -11.50 -26.22 10.53
C SER A 189 -12.65 -25.73 9.63
N LYS A 190 -12.82 -24.42 9.48
CA LYS A 190 -13.90 -23.78 8.69
C LYS A 190 -13.39 -23.02 7.46
N TRP A 191 -12.08 -22.72 7.42
CA TRP A 191 -11.42 -21.93 6.38
C TRP A 191 -10.27 -22.71 5.75
N ARG A 192 -9.91 -22.33 4.53
CA ARG A 192 -8.81 -22.95 3.77
C ARG A 192 -8.01 -21.89 3.01
N SER A 193 -6.81 -22.25 2.60
CA SER A 193 -6.05 -21.43 1.65
C SER A 193 -6.79 -21.31 0.32
N GLY A 194 -6.83 -20.10 -0.23
CA GLY A 194 -7.27 -19.85 -1.60
C GLY A 194 -6.28 -20.33 -2.67
N GLY A 195 -5.01 -20.57 -2.29
CA GLY A 195 -3.90 -20.81 -3.20
C GLY A 195 -3.14 -19.51 -3.50
N ARG A 196 -2.48 -19.46 -4.66
CA ARG A 196 -1.74 -18.27 -5.14
C ARG A 196 -1.78 -18.20 -6.66
N LEU A 197 -1.93 -16.99 -7.21
CA LEU A 197 -1.60 -16.71 -8.60
C LEU A 197 -0.13 -16.26 -8.70
N LYS A 198 0.60 -16.80 -9.67
CA LYS A 198 1.90 -16.30 -10.12
C LYS A 198 1.86 -16.18 -11.63
N THR A 199 2.06 -14.96 -12.14
CA THR A 199 2.09 -14.70 -13.58
C THR A 199 3.45 -15.02 -14.21
N HIS A 200 4.50 -15.19 -13.39
CA HIS A 200 5.89 -15.37 -13.80
C HIS A 200 6.53 -14.20 -14.59
N ASP A 201 5.73 -13.21 -14.98
CA ASP A 201 6.16 -11.91 -15.52
C ASP A 201 5.12 -10.83 -15.15
N THR A 202 5.32 -10.16 -14.02
CA THR A 202 4.40 -9.11 -13.55
C THR A 202 4.33 -7.95 -14.55
N SER A 203 5.47 -7.57 -15.13
CA SER A 203 5.60 -6.43 -16.04
C SER A 203 4.79 -6.60 -17.32
N ARG A 204 4.58 -7.84 -17.77
CA ARG A 204 3.78 -8.17 -18.94
C ARG A 204 2.30 -8.32 -18.64
N TYR A 205 1.96 -8.96 -17.52
CA TYR A 205 0.61 -9.47 -17.28
C TYR A 205 -0.21 -8.70 -16.25
N VAL A 206 0.40 -7.74 -15.55
CA VAL A 206 -0.28 -6.93 -14.53
C VAL A 206 -0.22 -5.46 -14.90
N ARG A 207 -1.33 -4.75 -14.76
CA ARG A 207 -1.45 -3.31 -15.04
C ARG A 207 -2.21 -2.63 -13.92
N TYR A 208 -2.07 -1.31 -13.79
CA TYR A 208 -3.11 -0.54 -13.11
C TYR A 208 -4.39 -0.55 -13.95
N TRP A 209 -5.55 -0.57 -13.30
CA TRP A 209 -6.83 -0.72 -14.02
C TRP A 209 -7.11 0.42 -15.01
N TRP A 210 -6.54 1.61 -14.80
CA TRP A 210 -6.70 2.77 -15.67
C TRP A 210 -5.75 2.75 -16.88
N GLU A 211 -4.87 1.77 -16.99
CA GLU A 211 -3.97 1.63 -18.14
C GLU A 211 -4.59 0.82 -19.28
N VAL A 212 -5.73 0.15 -19.06
CA VAL A 212 -6.31 -0.82 -19.99
C VAL A 212 -7.76 -0.45 -20.34
N SER A 213 -8.30 -1.04 -21.41
CA SER A 213 -9.71 -0.82 -21.76
C SER A 213 -10.64 -1.40 -20.68
N ARG A 214 -11.48 -0.55 -20.08
CA ARG A 214 -12.44 -0.98 -19.06
C ARG A 214 -13.53 -1.87 -19.67
N GLY A 215 -13.93 -2.92 -18.95
CA GLY A 215 -14.97 -3.86 -19.39
C GLY A 215 -14.48 -4.95 -20.35
N SER A 216 -13.18 -4.99 -20.66
CA SER A 216 -12.58 -6.11 -21.40
C SER A 216 -12.60 -7.39 -20.57
N GLU A 217 -13.06 -8.50 -21.16
CA GLU A 217 -12.97 -9.84 -20.54
C GLU A 217 -11.51 -10.32 -20.37
N ARG A 218 -10.57 -9.65 -21.06
CA ARG A 218 -9.13 -9.90 -20.91
C ARG A 218 -8.61 -9.51 -19.53
N TRP A 219 -9.14 -8.47 -18.89
CA TRP A 219 -8.54 -7.91 -17.69
C TRP A 219 -9.44 -8.10 -16.48
N LEU A 220 -9.04 -8.96 -15.55
CA LEU A 220 -9.76 -9.15 -14.29
C LEU A 220 -9.11 -8.36 -13.14
N PRO A 221 -9.91 -7.82 -12.19
CA PRO A 221 -9.37 -7.17 -11.00
C PRO A 221 -8.40 -8.08 -10.25
N LEU A 222 -7.25 -7.56 -9.84
CA LEU A 222 -6.23 -8.27 -9.09
C LEU A 222 -5.97 -7.58 -7.76
N VAL A 223 -6.22 -8.27 -6.66
CA VAL A 223 -5.71 -7.87 -5.34
C VAL A 223 -4.24 -8.28 -5.26
N LYS A 224 -3.39 -7.28 -5.07
CA LYS A 224 -1.95 -7.44 -4.86
C LYS A 224 -1.58 -6.94 -3.47
N GLY A 225 -0.40 -7.32 -2.99
CA GLY A 225 0.22 -6.66 -1.85
C GLY A 225 0.21 -5.14 -2.05
N GLY A 226 0.19 -4.39 -0.96
CA GLY A 226 0.09 -2.93 -1.02
C GLY A 226 0.25 -2.31 0.35
N GLU A 227 -0.11 -1.04 0.44
CA GLU A 227 -0.07 -0.28 1.67
C GLU A 227 -0.87 -0.95 2.79
N PHE A 228 -0.49 -0.65 4.03
CA PHE A 228 -1.22 -1.11 5.20
C PHE A 228 -2.65 -0.60 5.14
N ARG A 229 -3.62 -1.53 5.14
CA ARG A 229 -5.04 -1.19 5.04
C ARG A 229 -5.89 -2.32 5.60
N ARG A 230 -6.82 -2.00 6.50
CA ARG A 230 -7.83 -2.92 7.01
C ARG A 230 -9.17 -2.73 6.31
N TRP A 231 -10.04 -3.71 6.48
CA TRP A 231 -11.44 -3.72 6.08
C TRP A 231 -11.67 -3.82 4.57
N PHE A 232 -11.18 -2.88 3.77
CA PHE A 232 -11.40 -2.83 2.32
C PHE A 232 -10.23 -2.16 1.57
N GLY A 233 -10.12 -2.37 0.25
CA GLY A 233 -9.17 -1.64 -0.63
C GLY A 233 -8.01 -2.47 -1.18
N ASN A 234 -6.97 -1.79 -1.69
CA ASN A 234 -5.83 -2.37 -2.44
C ASN A 234 -6.25 -3.10 -3.73
N ARG A 235 -7.13 -2.46 -4.52
CA ARG A 235 -7.71 -3.01 -5.77
C ARG A 235 -7.29 -2.21 -7.00
N ASP A 236 -6.05 -1.72 -7.00
CA ASP A 236 -5.53 -0.84 -8.06
C ASP A 236 -5.15 -1.59 -9.34
N PHE A 237 -4.95 -2.91 -9.24
CA PHE A 237 -4.37 -3.72 -10.31
C PHE A 237 -5.42 -4.57 -11.04
N VAL A 238 -5.08 -4.92 -12.27
CA VAL A 238 -5.75 -5.94 -13.09
C VAL A 238 -4.71 -6.93 -13.62
N VAL A 239 -5.16 -8.16 -13.91
CA VAL A 239 -4.34 -9.22 -14.50
C VAL A 239 -4.91 -9.67 -15.83
N ASP A 240 -4.04 -9.94 -16.80
CA ASP A 240 -4.43 -10.51 -18.09
C ASP A 240 -4.91 -11.95 -17.87
N TRP A 241 -6.17 -12.19 -18.19
CA TRP A 241 -6.90 -13.43 -18.05
C TRP A 241 -7.32 -14.02 -19.39
N SER A 242 -6.71 -13.56 -20.49
CA SER A 242 -6.91 -14.21 -21.79
C SER A 242 -6.48 -15.68 -21.74
N PRO A 243 -7.11 -16.56 -22.54
CA PRO A 243 -6.81 -18.00 -22.52
C PRO A 243 -5.31 -18.33 -22.70
N ALA A 244 -4.62 -17.57 -23.55
CA ALA A 244 -3.18 -17.74 -23.78
C ALA A 244 -2.35 -17.40 -22.54
N SER A 245 -2.65 -16.27 -21.88
CA SER A 245 -1.96 -15.86 -20.65
C SER A 245 -2.22 -16.82 -19.50
N VAL A 246 -3.47 -17.27 -19.32
CA VAL A 246 -3.82 -18.26 -18.29
C VAL A 246 -3.09 -19.59 -18.54
N ALA A 247 -2.98 -20.04 -19.79
CA ALA A 247 -2.22 -21.25 -20.15
C ALA A 247 -0.72 -21.10 -19.83
N GLU A 248 -0.15 -19.92 -20.05
CA GLU A 248 1.24 -19.62 -19.70
C GLU A 248 1.46 -19.73 -18.18
N TYR A 249 0.57 -19.15 -17.37
CA TYR A 249 0.65 -19.26 -15.91
C TYR A 249 0.56 -20.71 -15.46
N ASP A 250 -0.37 -21.48 -16.04
CA ASP A 250 -0.60 -22.89 -15.69
C ASP A 250 0.61 -23.77 -16.03
N SER A 251 1.23 -23.54 -17.18
CA SER A 251 2.42 -24.28 -17.64
C SER A 251 3.60 -24.17 -16.65
N HIS A 252 3.63 -23.13 -15.83
CA HIS A 252 4.62 -22.89 -14.78
C HIS A 252 4.11 -23.21 -13.36
N GLY A 253 2.91 -23.78 -13.22
CA GLY A 253 2.28 -24.08 -11.93
C GLY A 253 1.88 -22.82 -11.16
N GLY A 254 1.61 -21.73 -11.88
CA GLY A 254 1.27 -20.42 -11.35
C GLY A 254 -0.21 -20.24 -10.98
N LEU A 255 -1.10 -21.15 -11.40
CA LEU A 255 -2.53 -21.08 -11.10
C LEU A 255 -2.88 -21.76 -9.78
N TYR A 256 -3.79 -21.13 -9.05
CA TYR A 256 -4.43 -21.73 -7.89
C TYR A 256 -5.59 -22.65 -8.31
N PRO A 257 -6.12 -23.51 -7.41
CA PRO A 257 -7.18 -24.46 -7.76
C PRO A 257 -8.43 -23.79 -8.31
N THR A 258 -9.04 -24.34 -9.37
CA THR A 258 -10.26 -23.80 -9.98
C THR A 258 -11.40 -23.63 -8.96
N SER A 259 -11.46 -24.50 -7.94
CA SER A 259 -12.42 -24.42 -6.84
C SER A 259 -12.23 -23.21 -5.92
N SER A 260 -11.21 -22.37 -6.12
CA SER A 260 -11.01 -21.12 -5.37
C SER A 260 -11.42 -19.88 -6.18
N ARG A 261 -11.70 -20.02 -7.49
CA ARG A 261 -12.09 -18.92 -8.38
C ARG A 261 -13.49 -18.42 -8.04
N GLY A 262 -13.73 -17.12 -8.22
CA GLY A 262 -15.08 -16.56 -8.05
C GLY A 262 -15.60 -16.55 -6.61
N GLN A 263 -14.74 -16.76 -5.60
CA GLN A 263 -15.16 -16.83 -4.20
C GLN A 263 -14.82 -15.56 -3.43
N ARG A 264 -15.76 -15.14 -2.56
CA ARG A 264 -15.48 -14.13 -1.53
C ARG A 264 -14.53 -14.72 -0.49
N GLY A 265 -13.68 -13.87 0.10
CA GLY A 265 -12.72 -14.31 1.11
C GLY A 265 -12.14 -13.17 1.92
N ILE A 266 -11.13 -13.50 2.71
CA ILE A 266 -10.35 -12.54 3.48
C ILE A 266 -8.92 -12.56 2.96
N THR A 267 -8.39 -11.39 2.64
CA THR A 267 -7.06 -11.20 2.04
C THR A 267 -6.27 -10.15 2.81
N TRP A 268 -4.94 -10.23 2.76
CA TRP A 268 -4.04 -9.29 3.44
C TRP A 268 -2.74 -9.11 2.65
N THR A 269 -1.92 -8.15 3.05
CA THR A 269 -0.57 -7.98 2.49
C THR A 269 0.37 -8.96 3.19
N MET A 270 1.05 -9.86 2.45
CA MET A 270 1.92 -10.89 3.05
C MET A 270 3.01 -10.29 3.93
N ILE A 271 3.72 -9.28 3.42
CA ILE A 271 4.84 -8.64 4.10
C ILE A 271 4.36 -7.30 4.64
N SER A 272 4.16 -7.23 5.95
CA SER A 272 3.71 -6.01 6.60
C SER A 272 4.27 -5.92 8.03
N GLY A 273 4.54 -4.70 8.50
CA GLY A 273 4.99 -4.50 9.88
C GLY A 273 3.92 -4.88 10.92
N GLU A 274 2.65 -4.86 10.52
CA GLU A 274 1.51 -5.32 11.31
C GLU A 274 0.50 -6.02 10.37
N PRO A 275 -0.13 -7.13 10.79
CA PRO A 275 -1.17 -7.77 9.99
C PRO A 275 -2.37 -6.83 9.77
N SER A 276 -2.96 -6.87 8.58
CA SER A 276 -4.17 -6.10 8.25
C SER A 276 -5.04 -6.85 7.27
N PHE A 277 -6.27 -7.14 7.67
CA PHE A 277 -7.17 -8.02 6.92
C PHE A 277 -8.26 -7.20 6.23
N ARG A 278 -8.59 -7.60 5.00
CA ARG A 278 -9.58 -6.95 4.12
C ARG A 278 -10.51 -7.97 3.50
N VAL A 279 -11.71 -7.53 3.13
CA VAL A 279 -12.61 -8.31 2.30
C VAL A 279 -12.04 -8.45 0.88
N LYS A 280 -12.12 -9.67 0.34
CA LYS A 280 -11.89 -9.98 -1.07
C LYS A 280 -13.23 -10.19 -1.77
N ALA A 281 -13.49 -9.51 -2.90
CA ALA A 281 -14.69 -9.74 -3.68
C ALA A 281 -14.61 -11.06 -4.49
N ALA A 282 -15.76 -11.57 -4.91
CA ALA A 282 -15.83 -12.75 -5.77
C ALA A 282 -15.15 -12.53 -7.13
N SER A 283 -15.28 -11.32 -7.68
CA SER A 283 -14.70 -10.89 -8.97
C SER A 283 -13.19 -10.69 -8.94
N ASP A 284 -12.58 -10.69 -7.76
CA ASP A 284 -11.16 -10.35 -7.62
C ASP A 284 -10.28 -11.60 -7.68
N GLU A 285 -9.26 -11.52 -8.52
CA GLU A 285 -8.09 -12.40 -8.53
C GLU A 285 -7.11 -11.99 -7.42
N PHE A 286 -6.16 -12.86 -7.06
CA PHE A 286 -5.20 -12.58 -5.98
C PHE A 286 -3.86 -13.27 -6.20
N ASP A 287 -2.77 -12.53 -6.02
CA ASP A 287 -1.41 -13.02 -6.24
C ASP A 287 -0.74 -13.54 -4.96
N SER A 288 0.51 -14.02 -5.10
CA SER A 288 1.28 -14.48 -3.94
C SER A 288 1.63 -13.41 -2.91
N ALA A 289 1.55 -12.12 -3.24
CA ALA A 289 1.74 -11.02 -2.28
C ALA A 289 0.45 -10.70 -1.50
N SER A 290 -0.69 -11.28 -1.94
CA SER A 290 -1.99 -11.22 -1.28
C SER A 290 -2.54 -12.58 -0.85
N PRO A 291 -1.95 -13.20 0.19
CA PRO A 291 -2.48 -14.40 0.79
C PRO A 291 -3.96 -14.25 1.09
N THR A 292 -4.72 -15.31 0.82
CA THR A 292 -6.17 -15.29 0.91
C THR A 292 -6.66 -16.57 1.57
N ILE A 293 -7.59 -16.42 2.51
CA ILE A 293 -8.40 -17.52 3.03
C ILE A 293 -9.81 -17.47 2.43
N LEU A 294 -10.32 -18.66 2.12
CA LEU A 294 -11.67 -18.87 1.59
C LEU A 294 -12.44 -19.75 2.57
N PRO A 295 -13.75 -19.55 2.71
CA PRO A 295 -14.55 -20.41 3.56
C PRO A 295 -14.66 -21.82 2.93
N ARG A 296 -14.74 -22.85 3.77
CA ARG A 296 -15.03 -24.22 3.30
C ARG A 296 -16.51 -24.41 2.98
N ASN A 297 -17.38 -23.66 3.65
CA ASN A 297 -18.81 -23.60 3.40
C ASN A 297 -19.20 -22.15 3.00
N PRO A 298 -19.88 -21.91 1.86
CA PRO A 298 -20.30 -20.57 1.45
C PRO A 298 -21.15 -19.80 2.46
N ASN A 299 -21.77 -20.48 3.43
CA ASN A 299 -22.60 -19.87 4.47
C ASN A 299 -21.80 -19.38 5.69
N GLU A 300 -20.48 -19.55 5.71
CA GLU A 300 -19.65 -18.99 6.78
C GLU A 300 -19.72 -17.46 6.79
N ASP A 301 -19.85 -16.89 7.99
CA ASP A 301 -19.90 -15.44 8.16
C ASP A 301 -18.52 -14.82 7.99
N LEU A 302 -18.27 -14.33 6.78
CA LEU A 302 -17.03 -13.67 6.41
C LEU A 302 -16.76 -12.42 7.26
N LEU A 303 -17.78 -11.60 7.53
CA LEU A 303 -17.59 -10.33 8.23
C LEU A 303 -17.33 -10.56 9.71
N ALA A 304 -17.98 -11.53 10.34
CA ALA A 304 -17.68 -11.91 11.71
C ALA A 304 -16.21 -12.36 11.86
N VAL A 305 -15.71 -13.20 10.94
CA VAL A 305 -14.30 -13.64 10.96
C VAL A 305 -13.34 -12.49 10.65
N LEU A 306 -13.69 -11.59 9.71
CA LEU A 306 -12.91 -10.39 9.43
C LEU A 306 -12.81 -9.47 10.66
N GLY A 307 -13.91 -9.29 11.39
CA GLY A 307 -13.97 -8.53 12.65
C GLY A 307 -13.05 -9.13 13.71
N TYR A 308 -13.12 -10.46 13.90
CA TYR A 308 -12.19 -11.17 14.79
C TYR A 308 -10.73 -10.97 14.36
N LEU A 309 -10.38 -11.18 13.09
CA LEU A 309 -9.00 -11.07 12.60
C LEU A 309 -8.38 -9.67 12.77
N ASN A 310 -9.19 -8.61 12.75
CA ASN A 310 -8.74 -7.23 12.97
C ASN A 310 -8.83 -6.78 14.45
N SER A 311 -9.31 -7.64 15.35
CA SER A 311 -9.33 -7.39 16.80
C SER A 311 -7.93 -7.45 17.42
N GLY A 312 -7.74 -6.74 18.53
CA GLY A 312 -6.48 -6.69 19.24
C GLY A 312 -6.05 -8.05 19.76
N ALA A 313 -6.99 -8.89 20.20
CA ALA A 313 -6.70 -10.25 20.63
C ALA A 313 -6.16 -11.13 19.48
N ALA A 314 -6.77 -11.10 18.30
CA ALA A 314 -6.29 -11.90 17.16
C ALA A 314 -4.92 -11.45 16.69
N LEU A 315 -4.70 -10.13 16.61
CA LEU A 315 -3.41 -9.56 16.22
C LEU A 315 -2.30 -9.85 17.24
N GLU A 316 -2.61 -9.82 18.55
CA GLU A 316 -1.68 -10.21 19.61
C GLU A 316 -1.30 -11.69 19.51
N ILE A 317 -2.29 -12.57 19.31
CA ILE A 317 -2.05 -14.01 19.12
C ILE A 317 -1.18 -14.23 17.89
N LEU A 318 -1.51 -13.59 16.76
CA LEU A 318 -0.78 -13.75 15.51
C LEU A 318 0.68 -13.27 15.66
N ALA A 319 0.91 -12.14 16.34
CA ALA A 319 2.25 -11.65 16.64
C ALA A 319 3.05 -12.61 17.56
N ALA A 320 2.36 -13.37 18.42
CA ALA A 320 2.99 -14.34 19.30
C ALA A 320 3.38 -15.65 18.60
N ILE A 321 2.56 -16.15 17.66
CA ILE A 321 2.85 -17.39 16.90
C ILE A 321 3.69 -17.13 15.64
N ASN A 322 3.60 -15.93 15.08
CA ASN A 322 4.42 -15.46 13.96
C ASN A 322 5.02 -14.08 14.28
N PRO A 323 6.21 -14.03 14.90
CA PRO A 323 6.89 -12.77 15.23
C PRO A 323 7.68 -12.18 14.05
N THR A 324 7.45 -12.66 12.83
CA THR A 324 8.08 -12.12 11.62
C THR A 324 7.11 -11.22 10.87
N ILE A 325 7.62 -10.37 9.97
CA ILE A 325 6.78 -9.52 9.11
C ILE A 325 6.03 -10.29 8.01
N ASN A 326 6.29 -11.60 7.85
CA ASN A 326 5.73 -12.42 6.77
C ASN A 326 4.54 -13.21 7.29
N ASN A 327 3.34 -12.65 7.15
CA ASN A 327 2.08 -13.23 7.58
C ASN A 327 1.58 -14.25 6.56
N ARG A 328 1.80 -15.54 6.80
CA ARG A 328 1.42 -16.62 5.87
C ARG A 328 -0.01 -17.08 6.15
N VAL A 329 -0.60 -17.75 5.16
CA VAL A 329 -1.94 -18.36 5.30
C VAL A 329 -1.98 -19.36 6.45
N THR A 330 -0.91 -20.14 6.64
CA THR A 330 -0.81 -21.13 7.71
C THR A 330 -0.97 -20.50 9.07
N ASP A 331 -0.30 -19.38 9.30
CA ASP A 331 -0.26 -18.72 10.61
C ASP A 331 -1.64 -18.15 10.96
N VAL A 332 -2.34 -17.60 9.97
CA VAL A 332 -3.73 -17.10 10.15
C VAL A 332 -4.70 -18.25 10.38
N LEU A 333 -4.55 -19.37 9.67
CA LEU A 333 -5.43 -20.54 9.83
C LEU A 333 -5.24 -21.26 11.19
N GLU A 334 -4.11 -21.06 11.85
CA GLU A 334 -3.82 -21.56 13.22
C GLU A 334 -4.42 -20.70 14.33
N LEU A 335 -5.10 -19.58 14.00
CA LEU A 335 -5.78 -18.79 15.01
C LEU A 335 -6.96 -19.58 15.60
N PRO A 336 -7.07 -19.66 16.94
CA PRO A 336 -8.19 -20.33 17.60
C PRO A 336 -9.49 -19.55 17.39
N ILE A 337 -10.60 -20.27 17.23
CA ILE A 337 -11.93 -19.66 17.15
C ILE A 337 -12.43 -19.40 18.58
N PRO A 338 -12.61 -18.13 19.00
CA PRO A 338 -13.09 -17.83 20.35
C PRO A 338 -14.61 -18.06 20.46
N ASP A 339 -15.07 -18.54 21.61
CA ASP A 339 -16.52 -18.75 21.86
C ASP A 339 -17.31 -17.46 21.68
N ALA A 340 -16.72 -16.31 22.01
CA ALA A 340 -17.31 -14.99 21.81
C ALA A 340 -17.69 -14.73 20.35
N LEU A 341 -16.96 -15.29 19.36
CA LEU A 341 -17.29 -15.15 17.95
C LEU A 341 -18.58 -15.90 17.60
N ASP A 342 -18.84 -17.04 18.25
CA ASP A 342 -20.10 -17.77 18.06
C ASP A 342 -21.24 -17.15 18.88
N LEU A 343 -20.97 -16.66 20.10
CA LEU A 343 -21.98 -16.06 21.00
C LEU A 343 -22.42 -14.65 20.58
N ARG A 344 -21.53 -13.87 19.97
CA ARG A 344 -21.75 -12.46 19.58
C ARG A 344 -21.63 -12.26 18.07
N ARG A 345 -21.88 -13.31 17.28
CA ARG A 345 -21.64 -13.31 15.83
C ARG A 345 -22.27 -12.11 15.11
N GLU A 346 -23.54 -11.84 15.38
CA GLU A 346 -24.29 -10.75 14.74
C GLU A 346 -23.70 -9.37 15.09
N ASP A 347 -23.27 -9.18 16.34
CA ASP A 347 -22.66 -7.91 16.77
C ASP A 347 -21.30 -7.71 16.08
N VAL A 348 -20.47 -8.76 16.05
CA VAL A 348 -19.16 -8.72 15.38
C VAL A 348 -19.32 -8.49 13.88
N HIS A 349 -20.32 -9.12 13.26
CA HIS A 349 -20.68 -8.90 11.87
C HIS A 349 -21.04 -7.43 11.62
N ALA A 350 -21.96 -6.87 12.42
CA ALA A 350 -22.40 -5.49 12.28
C ALA A 350 -21.24 -4.49 12.43
N LEU A 351 -20.35 -4.72 13.40
CA LEU A 351 -19.14 -3.89 13.59
C LEU A 351 -18.19 -3.98 12.39
N ALA A 352 -17.94 -5.18 11.88
CA ALA A 352 -17.10 -5.37 10.71
C ALA A 352 -17.73 -4.75 9.46
N ASP A 353 -19.05 -4.83 9.29
CA ASP A 353 -19.78 -4.23 8.17
C ASP A 353 -19.72 -2.69 8.22
N ARG A 354 -19.91 -2.09 9.41
CA ARG A 354 -19.72 -0.64 9.65
C ARG A 354 -18.32 -0.21 9.22
N ALA A 355 -17.28 -0.90 9.68
CA ALA A 355 -15.89 -0.60 9.34
C ALA A 355 -15.58 -0.80 7.84
N VAL A 356 -16.10 -1.86 7.21
CA VAL A 356 -15.97 -2.10 5.76
C VAL A 356 -16.67 -1.02 4.95
N THR A 357 -17.88 -0.62 5.34
CA THR A 357 -18.66 0.43 4.67
C THR A 357 -17.98 1.78 4.78
N ALA A 358 -17.52 2.15 5.97
CA ALA A 358 -16.76 3.37 6.19
C ALA A 358 -15.43 3.38 5.41
N SER A 359 -14.72 2.25 5.38
CA SER A 359 -13.50 2.07 4.58
C SER A 359 -13.76 2.20 3.07
N ARG A 360 -14.88 1.68 2.57
CA ARG A 360 -15.33 1.86 1.17
C ARG A 360 -15.66 3.31 0.86
N THR A 361 -16.32 4.02 1.78
CA THR A 361 -16.58 5.46 1.64
C THR A 361 -15.26 6.22 1.51
N LEU A 362 -14.28 5.91 2.36
CA LEU A 362 -12.95 6.51 2.31
C LEU A 362 -12.20 6.21 1.01
N ASP A 363 -12.20 4.96 0.57
CA ASP A 363 -11.59 4.54 -0.70
C ASP A 363 -12.27 5.20 -1.91
N GLY A 364 -13.59 5.38 -1.85
CA GLY A 364 -14.39 6.05 -2.88
C GLY A 364 -14.15 7.55 -3.03
N PHE A 365 -13.35 8.19 -2.17
CA PHE A 365 -12.85 9.55 -2.36
C PHE A 365 -11.62 9.61 -3.29
N ASN A 366 -10.96 8.50 -3.54
CA ASN A 366 -9.79 8.43 -4.42
C ASN A 366 -10.24 8.17 -5.86
N GLU A 367 -10.01 9.11 -6.78
CA GLU A 367 -10.34 8.96 -8.22
C GLU A 367 -9.76 7.69 -8.87
N THR A 368 -8.62 7.21 -8.36
CA THR A 368 -7.98 6.00 -8.89
C THR A 368 -8.54 4.70 -8.28
N ALA A 369 -9.59 4.74 -7.46
CA ALA A 369 -10.28 3.54 -7.04
C ALA A 369 -11.18 3.01 -8.18
N PRO A 370 -11.23 1.69 -8.41
CA PRO A 370 -11.91 1.10 -9.57
C PRO A 370 -13.44 1.25 -9.57
N ASP A 371 -14.02 1.51 -8.39
CA ASP A 371 -15.47 1.57 -8.15
C ASP A 371 -15.97 3.02 -7.92
N VAL A 372 -15.19 4.03 -8.33
CA VAL A 372 -15.54 5.44 -8.12
C VAL A 372 -16.72 5.84 -8.97
N ALA A 373 -17.82 6.22 -8.32
CA ALA A 373 -19.02 6.75 -8.95
C ALA A 373 -18.87 8.21 -9.46
N GLY A 374 -17.78 8.90 -9.10
CA GLY A 374 -17.54 10.33 -9.28
C GLY A 374 -16.98 10.96 -7.98
N PRO A 375 -16.47 12.21 -8.02
CA PRO A 375 -15.84 12.85 -6.90
C PRO A 375 -16.94 13.13 -5.86
N PRO A 376 -16.68 12.81 -4.59
CA PRO A 376 -17.74 12.93 -3.59
C PRO A 376 -18.30 14.34 -3.41
N VAL A 377 -17.52 15.38 -3.73
CA VAL A 377 -17.99 16.78 -3.75
C VAL A 377 -19.17 17.04 -4.71
N LEU A 378 -19.51 16.12 -5.61
CA LEU A 378 -20.69 16.23 -6.48
C LEU A 378 -21.83 15.28 -6.08
N ARG A 379 -21.71 14.56 -4.95
CA ARG A 379 -22.78 13.74 -4.39
C ARG A 379 -23.78 14.63 -3.64
N GLY A 380 -24.52 15.44 -4.39
CA GLY A 380 -25.51 16.39 -3.87
C GLY A 380 -25.79 17.51 -4.87
N GLN A 381 -26.82 18.31 -4.59
CA GLN A 381 -27.09 19.54 -5.34
C GLN A 381 -26.49 20.71 -4.60
N TRP A 382 -25.41 21.27 -5.14
CA TRP A 382 -24.64 22.34 -4.52
C TRP A 382 -24.60 23.55 -5.43
N SER A 383 -24.83 24.75 -4.88
CA SER A 383 -24.57 26.00 -5.60
C SER A 383 -23.20 26.59 -5.26
N LYS A 384 -22.60 26.17 -4.15
CA LYS A 384 -21.29 26.60 -3.67
C LYS A 384 -20.30 25.45 -3.60
N VAL A 385 -19.10 25.67 -4.16
CA VAL A 385 -17.98 24.72 -4.07
C VAL A 385 -17.51 24.56 -2.62
N SER A 386 -17.54 25.63 -1.83
CA SER A 386 -17.15 25.59 -0.41
C SER A 386 -17.96 24.60 0.40
N ASP A 387 -19.27 24.56 0.18
CA ASP A 387 -20.21 23.75 0.95
C ASP A 387 -20.06 22.27 0.57
N ALA A 388 -19.92 22.00 -0.73
CA ALA A 388 -19.61 20.68 -1.27
C ALA A 388 -18.30 20.11 -0.72
N VAL A 389 -17.25 20.94 -0.66
CA VAL A 389 -15.94 20.55 -0.11
C VAL A 389 -16.03 20.33 1.40
N ALA A 390 -16.69 21.23 2.14
CA ALA A 390 -16.87 21.09 3.58
C ALA A 390 -17.63 19.80 3.93
N TRP A 391 -18.71 19.50 3.20
CA TRP A 391 -19.45 18.25 3.35
C TRP A 391 -18.54 17.03 3.08
N SER A 392 -17.79 17.05 1.98
CA SER A 392 -16.89 15.93 1.64
C SER A 392 -15.81 15.69 2.68
N VAL A 393 -15.25 16.75 3.29
CA VAL A 393 -14.25 16.64 4.36
C VAL A 393 -14.90 16.08 5.63
N ALA A 394 -16.08 16.58 6.00
CA ALA A 394 -16.82 16.09 7.16
C ALA A 394 -17.18 14.60 7.03
N THR A 395 -17.71 14.17 5.88
CA THR A 395 -18.04 12.75 5.63
C THR A 395 -16.82 11.84 5.71
N ALA A 396 -15.65 12.31 5.26
CA ALA A 396 -14.42 11.53 5.41
C ALA A 396 -13.98 11.43 6.88
N ALA A 397 -14.09 12.51 7.65
CA ALA A 397 -13.78 12.49 9.08
C ALA A 397 -14.74 11.56 9.86
N GLU A 398 -16.03 11.61 9.56
CA GLU A 398 -17.05 10.73 10.14
C GLU A 398 -16.77 9.26 9.82
N ALA A 399 -16.46 8.94 8.56
CA ALA A 399 -16.11 7.57 8.17
C ALA A 399 -14.83 7.07 8.89
N ALA A 400 -13.83 7.91 9.10
CA ALA A 400 -12.65 7.50 9.86
C ALA A 400 -12.92 7.29 11.35
N ALA A 401 -13.79 8.11 11.95
CA ALA A 401 -14.26 7.91 13.32
C ALA A 401 -15.02 6.58 13.45
N GLU A 402 -15.88 6.27 12.48
CA GLU A 402 -16.66 5.03 12.45
C GLU A 402 -15.78 3.76 12.43
N ILE A 403 -14.66 3.80 11.70
CA ILE A 403 -13.67 2.70 11.70
C ILE A 403 -13.04 2.55 13.09
N LEU A 404 -12.66 3.68 13.71
CA LEU A 404 -12.02 3.68 15.02
C LEU A 404 -12.95 3.14 16.10
N ASP A 405 -14.20 3.59 16.10
CA ASP A 405 -15.22 3.17 17.07
C ASP A 405 -15.53 1.68 16.93
N ALA A 406 -15.74 1.20 15.69
CA ALA A 406 -15.95 -0.22 15.43
C ALA A 406 -14.77 -1.09 15.90
N GLU A 407 -13.53 -0.63 15.70
CA GLU A 407 -12.33 -1.33 16.18
C GLU A 407 -12.23 -1.36 17.71
N HIS A 408 -12.60 -0.28 18.41
CA HIS A 408 -12.65 -0.27 19.86
C HIS A 408 -13.74 -1.18 20.43
N GLU A 409 -14.94 -1.19 19.82
CA GLU A 409 -16.01 -2.09 20.23
C GLU A 409 -15.63 -3.57 20.02
N LEU A 410 -14.95 -3.89 18.91
CA LEU A 410 -14.40 -5.23 18.66
C LEU A 410 -13.36 -5.64 19.70
N ASP A 411 -12.51 -4.72 20.15
CA ASP A 411 -11.55 -4.97 21.24
C ASP A 411 -12.25 -5.20 22.59
N GLY A 412 -13.43 -4.62 22.80
CA GLY A 412 -14.28 -4.93 23.95
C GLY A 412 -14.88 -6.34 23.91
N ILE A 413 -15.20 -6.85 22.71
CA ILE A 413 -15.68 -8.23 22.52
C ILE A 413 -14.52 -9.23 22.60
N PHE A 414 -13.35 -8.88 22.07
CA PHE A 414 -12.15 -9.71 22.00
C PHE A 414 -10.99 -9.02 22.74
N PRO A 415 -10.95 -9.07 24.08
CA PRO A 415 -9.94 -8.38 24.86
C PRO A 415 -8.55 -8.98 24.62
N SER A 416 -7.56 -8.11 24.37
CA SER A 416 -6.14 -8.47 24.35
C SER A 416 -5.56 -8.52 25.77
N GLY A 417 -4.39 -9.15 25.92
CA GLY A 417 -3.59 -9.10 27.14
C GLY A 417 -2.89 -7.75 27.37
N GLY A 418 -3.04 -6.79 26.46
CA GLY A 418 -2.41 -5.46 26.55
C GLY A 418 -0.91 -5.45 26.20
N HIS A 419 -0.35 -6.57 25.74
CA HIS A 419 1.07 -6.67 25.36
C HIS A 419 1.33 -6.39 23.88
N PHE A 420 0.25 -6.14 23.14
CA PHE A 420 0.23 -5.71 21.76
C PHE A 420 -0.80 -4.59 21.62
N VAL A 421 -0.35 -3.42 21.15
CA VAL A 421 -1.22 -2.28 20.87
C VAL A 421 -1.36 -2.17 19.36
N PRO A 422 -2.50 -2.61 18.78
CA PRO A 422 -2.74 -2.48 17.35
C PRO A 422 -2.78 -1.01 16.94
N ARG A 423 -2.32 -0.69 15.74
CA ARG A 423 -2.67 0.60 15.15
C ARG A 423 -4.18 0.66 14.93
N ARG A 424 -4.84 1.80 15.11
CA ARG A 424 -6.30 1.92 15.06
C ARG A 424 -6.75 3.06 14.16
N GLY A 425 -7.96 2.96 13.61
CA GLY A 425 -8.59 3.95 12.75
C GLY A 425 -8.14 3.90 11.28
N TRP A 426 -8.39 5.00 10.57
CA TRP A 426 -7.94 5.16 9.19
C TRP A 426 -6.44 5.49 9.12
N HIS A 427 -5.74 4.85 8.18
CA HIS A 427 -4.28 4.95 8.06
C HIS A 427 -3.81 5.77 6.85
N GLY A 428 -4.71 6.08 5.92
CA GLY A 428 -4.43 7.00 4.82
C GLY A 428 -4.50 8.46 5.27
N ALA A 429 -4.04 9.38 4.43
CA ALA A 429 -4.30 10.79 4.66
C ALA A 429 -5.81 11.05 4.57
N LEU A 430 -6.37 11.71 5.59
CA LEU A 430 -7.72 12.25 5.47
C LEU A 430 -7.69 13.45 4.52
N PRO A 431 -8.73 13.62 3.69
CA PRO A 431 -8.80 14.75 2.80
C PRO A 431 -8.99 16.06 3.58
N ASP A 432 -8.25 17.07 3.16
CA ASP A 432 -8.45 18.47 3.55
C ASP A 432 -9.10 19.28 2.41
N THR A 433 -9.38 20.56 2.66
CA THR A 433 -9.96 21.47 1.66
C THR A 433 -9.16 21.48 0.36
N ASN A 434 -7.83 21.61 0.46
CA ASN A 434 -6.96 21.78 -0.71
C ASN A 434 -6.94 20.52 -1.59
N SER A 435 -6.80 19.34 -0.98
CA SER A 435 -6.85 18.07 -1.69
C SER A 435 -8.23 17.80 -2.31
N ARG A 436 -9.33 18.17 -1.65
CA ARG A 436 -10.68 18.06 -2.24
C ARG A 436 -10.87 18.99 -3.43
N VAL A 437 -10.32 20.22 -3.38
CA VAL A 437 -10.33 21.12 -4.53
C VAL A 437 -9.48 20.57 -5.68
N SER A 438 -8.31 19.99 -5.39
CA SER A 438 -7.49 19.33 -6.42
C SER A 438 -8.23 18.15 -7.08
N ASP A 439 -8.94 17.34 -6.29
CA ASP A 439 -9.77 16.24 -6.78
C ASP A 439 -10.94 16.74 -7.65
N LEU A 440 -11.59 17.85 -7.28
CA LEU A 440 -12.63 18.49 -8.09
C LEU A 440 -12.06 18.92 -9.45
N VAL A 441 -10.87 19.52 -9.48
CA VAL A 441 -10.22 19.94 -10.73
C VAL A 441 -9.86 18.73 -11.59
N SER A 442 -9.29 17.67 -11.01
CA SER A 442 -8.95 16.43 -11.72
C SER A 442 -10.20 15.79 -12.36
N PHE A 443 -11.30 15.72 -11.60
CA PHE A 443 -12.57 15.24 -12.13
C PHE A 443 -13.13 16.14 -13.23
N ALA A 444 -13.08 17.47 -13.05
CA ALA A 444 -13.53 18.41 -14.06
C ALA A 444 -12.77 18.23 -15.38
N VAL A 445 -11.45 18.02 -15.32
CA VAL A 445 -10.65 17.65 -16.50
C VAL A 445 -11.09 16.31 -17.09
N GLY A 446 -11.46 15.35 -16.25
CA GLY A 446 -12.09 14.11 -16.70
C GLY A 446 -13.43 14.32 -17.42
N CYS A 447 -14.28 15.25 -16.95
CA CYS A 447 -15.51 15.65 -17.67
C CYS A 447 -15.20 16.37 -18.97
N ILE A 448 -14.19 17.24 -19.01
CA ILE A 448 -13.72 17.91 -20.23
C ILE A 448 -13.32 16.87 -21.28
N PHE A 449 -12.65 15.79 -20.88
CA PHE A 449 -12.30 14.72 -21.81
C PHE A 449 -13.42 13.67 -22.03
N GLY A 450 -14.53 13.74 -21.30
CA GLY A 450 -15.62 12.76 -21.35
C GLY A 450 -15.33 11.45 -20.64
N ARG A 451 -14.26 11.37 -19.83
CA ARG A 451 -14.01 10.24 -18.92
C ARG A 451 -15.15 10.05 -17.94
N TYR A 452 -15.70 11.16 -17.45
CA TYR A 452 -16.83 11.22 -16.53
C TYR A 452 -17.94 12.11 -17.07
N SER A 453 -19.12 12.03 -16.46
CA SER A 453 -20.26 12.90 -16.74
C SER A 453 -20.85 13.44 -15.43
N LEU A 454 -21.49 14.62 -15.49
CA LEU A 454 -22.31 15.13 -14.39
C LEU A 454 -23.66 14.39 -14.30
N ASP A 455 -24.09 13.76 -15.39
CA ASP A 455 -25.44 13.20 -15.55
C ASP A 455 -25.46 11.66 -15.45
N ARG A 456 -24.28 11.04 -15.24
CA ARG A 456 -24.14 9.60 -15.09
C ARG A 456 -23.01 9.26 -14.12
N THR A 457 -23.27 8.34 -13.22
CA THR A 457 -22.27 7.83 -12.27
C THR A 457 -21.28 6.88 -12.95
N GLY A 458 -20.02 6.95 -12.52
CA GLY A 458 -18.94 6.10 -13.01
C GLY A 458 -18.30 6.58 -14.32
N LEU A 459 -17.49 5.72 -14.93
CA LEU A 459 -16.73 6.02 -16.14
C LEU A 459 -17.63 5.98 -17.39
N VAL A 460 -17.40 6.91 -18.33
CA VAL A 460 -18.09 6.96 -19.63
C VAL A 460 -17.12 6.58 -20.75
N LEU A 461 -16.09 7.40 -21.00
CA LEU A 461 -15.03 7.08 -21.96
C LEU A 461 -13.79 6.55 -21.24
N ALA A 462 -13.68 5.23 -21.14
CA ALA A 462 -12.55 4.53 -20.51
C ALA A 462 -12.12 3.27 -21.29
N THR A 463 -12.36 3.28 -22.61
CA THR A 463 -11.94 2.23 -23.55
C THR A 463 -11.15 2.87 -24.69
N GLN A 464 -10.30 2.09 -25.35
CA GLN A 464 -9.48 2.57 -26.46
C GLN A 464 -10.33 3.16 -27.59
N GLY A 465 -9.93 4.34 -28.06
CA GLY A 465 -10.55 5.03 -29.18
C GLY A 465 -11.93 5.64 -28.85
N GLY A 466 -12.20 5.94 -27.58
CA GLY A 466 -13.47 6.56 -27.17
C GLY A 466 -13.79 7.84 -27.98
N THR A 467 -15.04 7.98 -28.42
CA THR A 467 -15.50 9.12 -29.23
C THR A 467 -16.63 9.89 -28.53
N VAL A 468 -16.89 11.13 -28.97
CA VAL A 468 -18.01 11.92 -28.43
C VAL A 468 -19.35 11.28 -28.80
N GLU A 469 -19.45 10.64 -29.96
CA GLU A 469 -20.63 9.86 -30.34
C GLU A 469 -20.85 8.70 -29.35
N GLY A 470 -19.78 7.98 -29.00
CA GLY A 470 -19.83 6.92 -27.98
C GLY A 470 -20.09 7.41 -26.55
N TYR A 471 -19.81 8.69 -26.28
CA TYR A 471 -20.23 9.34 -25.04
C TYR A 471 -21.74 9.62 -25.06
N LEU A 472 -22.25 10.18 -26.16
CA LEU A 472 -23.67 10.54 -26.31
C LEU A 472 -24.61 9.33 -26.36
N THR A 473 -24.13 8.15 -26.77
CA THR A 473 -24.93 6.91 -26.65
C THR A 473 -25.17 6.51 -25.19
N GLN A 474 -24.25 6.87 -24.28
CA GLN A 474 -24.37 6.59 -22.85
C GLN A 474 -24.99 7.76 -22.07
N VAL A 475 -24.81 8.99 -22.55
CA VAL A 475 -25.34 10.23 -21.94
C VAL A 475 -25.99 11.08 -23.05
N PRO A 476 -27.25 10.81 -23.42
CA PRO A 476 -27.90 11.45 -24.57
C PRO A 476 -28.12 12.96 -24.44
N THR A 477 -28.32 13.46 -23.22
CA THR A 477 -28.59 14.87 -22.93
C THR A 477 -27.66 15.38 -21.83
N PRO A 478 -26.37 15.58 -22.14
CA PRO A 478 -25.40 15.96 -21.12
C PRO A 478 -25.54 17.43 -20.72
N SER A 479 -25.49 17.70 -19.42
CA SER A 479 -25.40 19.06 -18.84
C SER A 479 -24.05 19.71 -19.14
N PHE A 480 -23.02 18.91 -19.41
CA PHE A 480 -21.69 19.37 -19.81
C PHE A 480 -21.13 18.49 -20.94
N MET A 481 -20.86 19.09 -22.09
CA MET A 481 -20.34 18.39 -23.25
C MET A 481 -18.82 18.15 -23.13
N PRO A 482 -18.32 16.94 -23.44
CA PRO A 482 -16.90 16.71 -23.56
C PRO A 482 -16.34 17.46 -24.77
N ASP A 483 -15.05 17.73 -24.71
CA ASP A 483 -14.31 18.32 -25.79
C ASP A 483 -14.33 17.43 -27.05
N LYS A 484 -14.43 18.07 -28.21
CA LYS A 484 -14.68 17.39 -29.48
C LYS A 484 -13.47 16.62 -29.97
N ASP A 485 -12.29 17.21 -29.95
CA ASP A 485 -11.11 16.70 -30.65
C ASP A 485 -10.06 16.07 -29.74
N ASN A 486 -10.31 16.06 -28.42
CA ASN A 486 -9.45 15.43 -27.43
C ASN A 486 -8.12 16.17 -27.19
N VAL A 487 -8.03 17.45 -27.58
CA VAL A 487 -6.84 18.28 -27.37
C VAL A 487 -7.21 19.54 -26.60
N ILE A 488 -6.65 19.71 -25.40
CA ILE A 488 -6.91 20.89 -24.57
C ILE A 488 -5.64 21.71 -24.41
N PRO A 489 -5.56 22.95 -24.96
CA PRO A 489 -4.35 23.76 -24.84
C PRO A 489 -4.17 24.30 -23.41
N ILE A 490 -2.92 24.28 -22.95
CA ILE A 490 -2.45 24.84 -21.68
C ILE A 490 -1.25 25.74 -21.94
N VAL A 491 -1.54 26.98 -22.32
CA VAL A 491 -0.54 28.01 -22.63
C VAL A 491 -0.68 29.22 -21.70
N GLU A 492 0.42 29.96 -21.57
CA GLU A 492 0.43 31.24 -20.87
C GLU A 492 -0.28 32.32 -21.69
N GLY A 493 -1.25 33.00 -21.08
CA GLY A 493 -2.12 33.99 -21.74
C GLY A 493 -3.37 33.38 -22.38
N ASP A 494 -4.27 34.25 -22.83
CA ASP A 494 -5.58 33.88 -23.39
C ASP A 494 -5.49 33.79 -24.91
N TRP A 495 -4.88 32.71 -25.43
CA TRP A 495 -4.66 32.53 -26.87
C TRP A 495 -5.72 31.66 -27.55
N PHE A 496 -6.48 30.87 -26.78
CA PHE A 496 -7.49 29.94 -27.27
C PHE A 496 -8.80 30.16 -26.51
N GLU A 497 -9.93 30.15 -27.21
CA GLU A 497 -11.25 30.31 -26.59
C GLU A 497 -11.71 29.07 -25.82
N ASP A 498 -11.19 27.90 -26.22
CA ASP A 498 -11.54 26.57 -25.73
C ASP A 498 -10.46 25.98 -24.81
N ASP A 499 -9.62 26.83 -24.21
CA ASP A 499 -8.54 26.39 -23.33
C ASP A 499 -9.01 25.78 -22.01
N ILE A 500 -8.07 25.17 -21.28
CA ILE A 500 -8.39 24.48 -20.03
C ILE A 500 -9.07 25.37 -18.98
N VAL A 501 -8.75 26.66 -18.93
CA VAL A 501 -9.32 27.60 -17.96
C VAL A 501 -10.75 27.94 -18.36
N ALA A 502 -11.01 28.19 -19.64
CA ALA A 502 -12.33 28.44 -20.18
C ALA A 502 -13.25 27.22 -19.98
N LYS A 503 -12.77 26.03 -20.31
CA LYS A 503 -13.49 24.76 -20.12
C LYS A 503 -13.77 24.47 -18.65
N PHE A 504 -12.81 24.69 -17.75
CA PHE A 504 -13.02 24.51 -16.31
C PHE A 504 -14.04 25.51 -15.74
N ARG A 505 -14.03 26.76 -16.22
CA ARG A 505 -15.06 27.76 -15.88
C ARG A 505 -16.45 27.36 -16.39
N GLN A 506 -16.55 26.78 -17.59
CA GLN A 506 -17.82 26.23 -18.10
C GLN A 506 -18.30 25.06 -17.24
N PHE A 507 -17.39 24.17 -16.83
CA PHE A 507 -17.70 23.06 -15.93
C PHE A 507 -18.27 23.57 -14.60
N LEU A 508 -17.65 24.57 -13.96
CA LEU A 508 -18.15 25.13 -12.70
C LEU A 508 -19.57 25.69 -12.83
N ARG A 509 -19.90 26.32 -13.96
CA ARG A 509 -21.26 26.81 -14.22
C ARG A 509 -22.26 25.68 -14.41
N ALA A 510 -21.87 24.63 -15.13
CA ALA A 510 -22.72 23.46 -15.33
C ALA A 510 -22.97 22.69 -14.02
N ALA A 511 -21.94 22.55 -13.17
CA ALA A 511 -22.00 21.78 -11.94
C ALA A 511 -22.62 22.55 -10.75
N PHE A 512 -22.36 23.85 -10.61
CA PHE A 512 -22.76 24.65 -9.43
C PHE A 512 -23.69 25.84 -9.77
N GLY A 513 -24.01 26.05 -11.04
CA GLY A 513 -24.83 27.16 -11.50
C GLY A 513 -24.09 28.51 -11.54
N GLU A 514 -24.79 29.55 -11.99
CA GLU A 514 -24.23 30.90 -12.16
C GLU A 514 -24.28 31.77 -10.90
N GLN A 515 -25.19 31.48 -9.97
CA GLN A 515 -25.50 32.36 -8.83
C GLN A 515 -24.26 32.71 -7.97
N HIS A 516 -23.38 31.73 -7.73
CA HIS A 516 -22.17 31.88 -6.90
C HIS A 516 -20.87 31.70 -7.71
N PHE A 517 -20.91 31.87 -9.03
CA PHE A 517 -19.77 31.53 -9.90
C PHE A 517 -18.47 32.25 -9.52
N ALA A 518 -18.51 33.57 -9.27
CA ALA A 518 -17.31 34.34 -8.89
C ALA A 518 -16.73 33.91 -7.53
N GLU A 519 -17.61 33.60 -6.56
CA GLU A 519 -17.25 33.06 -5.24
C GLU A 519 -16.61 31.67 -5.38
N ASN A 520 -17.19 30.80 -6.21
CA ASN A 520 -16.69 29.46 -6.48
C ASN A 520 -15.30 29.49 -7.13
N VAL A 521 -15.09 30.33 -8.15
CA VAL A 521 -13.77 30.48 -8.79
C VAL A 521 -12.75 30.97 -7.78
N LYS A 522 -13.09 31.98 -6.97
CA LYS A 522 -12.19 32.51 -5.95
C LYS A 522 -11.84 31.46 -4.89
N PHE A 523 -12.84 30.72 -4.40
CA PHE A 523 -12.61 29.65 -3.43
C PHE A 523 -11.66 28.57 -3.96
N VAL A 524 -11.83 28.18 -5.23
CA VAL A 524 -10.94 27.22 -5.89
C VAL A 524 -9.52 27.78 -5.99
N THR A 525 -9.33 29.02 -6.45
CA THR A 525 -7.98 29.61 -6.58
C THR A 525 -7.28 29.76 -5.23
N ASP A 526 -8.01 30.24 -4.22
CA ASP A 526 -7.49 30.43 -2.87
C ASP A 526 -7.08 29.08 -2.24
N SER A 527 -7.91 28.04 -2.41
CA SER A 527 -7.63 26.69 -1.89
C SER A 527 -6.47 25.99 -2.59
N LEU A 528 -6.27 26.27 -3.89
CA LEU A 528 -5.11 25.76 -4.64
C LEU A 528 -3.82 26.55 -4.37
N GLY A 529 -3.90 27.67 -3.64
CA GLY A 529 -2.75 28.51 -3.31
C GLY A 529 -2.14 29.21 -4.51
N VAL A 530 -2.95 29.55 -5.51
CA VAL A 530 -2.51 30.20 -6.76
C VAL A 530 -3.17 31.55 -6.95
N LYS A 531 -2.53 32.43 -7.72
CA LYS A 531 -3.08 33.77 -8.02
C LYS A 531 -4.31 33.68 -8.91
N ASP A 532 -4.28 32.76 -9.87
CA ASP A 532 -5.40 32.47 -10.78
C ASP A 532 -5.34 31.00 -11.25
N LEU A 533 -6.42 30.55 -11.89
CA LEU A 533 -6.53 29.17 -12.37
C LEU A 533 -5.47 28.81 -13.42
N ARG A 534 -4.99 29.79 -14.21
CA ARG A 534 -4.00 29.57 -15.26
C ARG A 534 -2.65 29.21 -14.66
N ASP A 535 -2.26 29.86 -13.56
CA ASP A 535 -1.07 29.51 -12.79
C ASP A 535 -1.10 28.05 -12.30
N TYR A 536 -2.26 27.56 -11.84
CA TYR A 536 -2.41 26.17 -11.40
C TYR A 536 -2.22 25.17 -12.55
N PHE A 537 -2.93 25.36 -13.66
CA PHE A 537 -2.87 24.42 -14.79
C PHE A 537 -1.50 24.39 -15.47
N THR A 538 -0.81 25.53 -15.55
CA THR A 538 0.52 25.62 -16.19
C THR A 538 1.66 25.08 -15.33
N ARG A 539 1.53 25.07 -13.99
CA ARG A 539 2.66 24.77 -13.08
C ARG A 539 2.47 23.55 -12.19
N SER A 540 1.24 23.29 -11.76
CA SER A 540 0.95 22.37 -10.64
C SER A 540 0.12 21.18 -11.07
N PHE A 541 -0.92 21.38 -11.90
CA PHE A 541 -1.88 20.33 -12.28
C PHE A 541 -1.20 19.06 -12.78
N TYR A 542 -0.28 19.16 -13.75
CA TYR A 542 0.33 17.96 -14.34
C TYR A 542 1.19 17.18 -13.34
N LYS A 543 1.80 17.85 -12.36
CA LYS A 543 2.59 17.18 -11.31
C LYS A 543 1.68 16.37 -10.38
N ASP A 544 0.56 16.96 -9.95
CA ASP A 544 -0.48 16.25 -9.18
C ASP A 544 -1.00 15.05 -9.97
N HIS A 545 -1.34 15.24 -11.25
CA HIS A 545 -1.85 14.19 -12.12
C HIS A 545 -0.87 13.01 -12.28
N VAL A 546 0.42 13.28 -12.49
CA VAL A 546 1.45 12.23 -12.58
C VAL A 546 1.62 11.48 -11.26
N GLN A 547 1.54 12.18 -10.12
CA GLN A 547 1.62 11.55 -8.80
C GLN A 547 0.38 10.70 -8.50
N ARG A 548 -0.82 11.25 -8.72
CA ARG A 548 -2.13 10.59 -8.55
C ARG A 548 -2.19 9.27 -9.28
N TYR A 549 -1.77 9.26 -10.55
CA TYR A 549 -1.76 8.08 -11.39
C TYR A 549 -0.47 7.26 -11.29
N LYS A 550 0.29 7.36 -10.20
CA LYS A 550 1.48 6.52 -9.89
C LYS A 550 2.49 6.45 -11.06
N LYS A 551 2.78 7.59 -11.69
CA LYS A 551 3.64 7.71 -12.91
C LYS A 551 3.14 6.90 -14.11
N ARG A 552 1.82 6.74 -14.23
CA ARG A 552 1.07 6.19 -15.36
C ARG A 552 -0.07 7.14 -15.76
N PRO A 553 0.23 8.42 -16.07
CA PRO A 553 -0.80 9.43 -16.30
C PRO A 553 -1.70 9.09 -17.49
N ILE A 554 -3.00 9.33 -17.35
CA ILE A 554 -3.99 9.12 -18.41
C ILE A 554 -4.22 10.36 -19.29
N TYR A 555 -4.03 11.57 -18.75
CA TYR A 555 -3.88 12.80 -19.53
C TYR A 555 -2.40 12.99 -19.86
N TRP A 556 -2.07 12.97 -21.13
CA TRP A 556 -0.72 13.12 -21.66
C TRP A 556 -0.48 14.56 -22.05
N LEU A 557 0.62 15.14 -21.57
CA LEU A 557 0.97 16.53 -21.84
C LEU A 557 1.97 16.57 -23.00
N PHE A 558 1.49 16.90 -24.19
CA PHE A 558 2.36 17.31 -25.29
C PHE A 558 2.98 18.64 -24.91
N SER A 559 4.31 18.72 -24.86
CA SER A 559 5.01 19.86 -24.26
C SER A 559 6.27 20.18 -25.05
N SER A 560 6.38 21.42 -25.53
CA SER A 560 7.63 21.91 -26.12
C SER A 560 8.76 21.90 -25.07
N PRO A 561 10.05 21.84 -25.47
CA PRO A 561 11.17 21.64 -24.53
C PRO A 561 11.22 22.58 -23.32
N LYS A 562 10.86 23.86 -23.47
CA LYS A 562 10.79 24.85 -22.38
C LYS A 562 9.38 25.06 -21.83
N GLY A 563 8.40 24.29 -22.30
CA GLY A 563 7.00 24.39 -21.90
C GLY A 563 6.24 25.60 -22.44
N SER A 564 6.76 26.28 -23.47
CA SER A 564 6.12 27.43 -24.12
C SER A 564 4.78 27.07 -24.77
N PHE A 565 4.64 25.85 -25.29
CA PHE A 565 3.39 25.26 -25.74
C PHE A 565 3.14 23.98 -24.94
N ASN A 566 1.92 23.83 -24.43
CA ASN A 566 1.46 22.56 -23.90
C ASN A 566 0.02 22.28 -24.34
N ALA A 567 -0.29 21.01 -24.55
CA ALA A 567 -1.64 20.52 -24.80
C ALA A 567 -1.86 19.18 -24.11
N LEU A 568 -2.98 19.03 -23.39
CA LEU A 568 -3.38 17.76 -22.83
C LEU A 568 -4.15 16.94 -23.86
N VAL A 569 -3.86 15.65 -23.87
CA VAL A 569 -4.55 14.64 -24.67
C VAL A 569 -4.96 13.50 -23.74
N TYR A 570 -6.21 13.05 -23.81
CA TYR A 570 -6.63 11.89 -23.02
C TYR A 570 -6.34 10.58 -23.75
N LEU A 571 -5.55 9.72 -23.10
CA LEU A 571 -5.07 8.44 -23.59
C LEU A 571 -6.19 7.56 -24.19
N HIS A 572 -7.32 7.42 -23.49
CA HIS A 572 -8.37 6.48 -23.93
C HIS A 572 -9.07 6.94 -25.21
N ARG A 573 -8.98 8.23 -25.54
CA ARG A 573 -9.54 8.80 -26.77
C ARG A 573 -8.48 9.00 -27.87
N TYR A 574 -7.23 8.60 -27.60
CA TYR A 574 -6.16 8.72 -28.58
C TYR A 574 -6.46 7.90 -29.84
N ASN A 575 -6.13 8.47 -30.99
CA ASN A 575 -6.20 7.84 -32.30
C ASN A 575 -5.01 8.29 -33.18
N ALA A 576 -4.83 7.63 -34.33
CA ALA A 576 -3.69 7.87 -35.22
C ALA A 576 -3.60 9.33 -35.76
N SER A 577 -4.72 10.07 -35.77
CA SER A 577 -4.76 11.49 -36.17
C SER A 577 -4.47 12.47 -35.04
N THR A 578 -4.39 12.02 -33.78
CA THR A 578 -4.31 12.92 -32.62
C THR A 578 -3.08 13.84 -32.68
N VAL A 579 -1.92 13.32 -33.09
CA VAL A 579 -0.71 14.15 -33.23
C VAL A 579 -0.86 15.18 -34.35
N SER A 580 -1.56 14.82 -35.43
CA SER A 580 -1.88 15.74 -36.53
C SER A 580 -2.80 16.87 -36.08
N THR A 581 -3.79 16.59 -35.24
CA THR A 581 -4.67 17.60 -34.62
C THR A 581 -3.86 18.54 -33.72
N VAL A 582 -3.04 18.01 -32.80
CA VAL A 582 -2.15 18.82 -31.94
C VAL A 582 -1.24 19.73 -32.77
N LEU A 583 -0.71 19.23 -33.89
CA LEU A 583 0.17 19.99 -34.78
C LEU A 583 -0.58 21.09 -35.55
N ASN A 584 -1.62 20.74 -36.28
CA ASN A 584 -2.25 21.62 -37.26
C ASN A 584 -3.22 22.61 -36.62
N ASP A 585 -4.04 22.12 -35.69
CA ASP A 585 -5.16 22.89 -35.16
C ASP A 585 -4.73 23.68 -33.91
N TYR A 586 -3.62 23.31 -33.27
CA TYR A 586 -3.15 23.97 -32.05
C TYR A 586 -1.75 24.57 -32.16
N LEU A 587 -0.69 23.79 -32.43
CA LEU A 587 0.68 24.33 -32.43
C LEU A 587 0.87 25.37 -33.54
N ARG A 588 0.47 25.07 -34.77
CA ARG A 588 0.59 26.00 -35.91
C ARG A 588 -0.29 27.23 -35.75
N GLU A 589 -1.51 27.06 -35.24
CA GLU A 589 -2.38 28.18 -34.91
C GLU A 589 -1.74 29.08 -33.84
N TYR A 590 -1.13 28.49 -32.80
CA TYR A 590 -0.43 29.25 -31.77
C TYR A 590 0.77 30.02 -32.33
N ILE A 591 1.58 29.38 -33.17
CA ILE A 591 2.70 30.04 -33.86
C ILE A 591 2.18 31.23 -34.68
N ALA A 592 1.13 31.03 -35.49
CA ALA A 592 0.55 32.10 -36.31
C ALA A 592 0.03 33.27 -35.47
N LYS A 593 -0.65 32.99 -34.34
CA LYS A 593 -1.11 34.03 -33.41
C LYS A 593 0.06 34.81 -32.78
N LEU A 594 1.14 34.13 -32.39
CA LEU A 594 2.35 34.76 -31.87
C LEU A 594 3.05 35.62 -32.92
N GLU A 595 3.14 35.15 -34.16
CA GLU A 595 3.69 35.91 -35.29
C GLU A 595 2.86 37.15 -35.61
N ALA A 596 1.53 37.07 -35.53
CA ALA A 596 0.64 38.21 -35.73
C ALA A 596 0.71 39.24 -34.59
N ALA A 597 0.97 38.80 -33.35
CA ALA A 597 1.08 39.68 -32.19
C ALA A 597 2.44 40.39 -32.10
N LEU A 598 3.53 39.75 -32.56
CA LEU A 598 4.89 40.27 -32.44
C LEU A 598 5.07 41.70 -33.00
N PRO A 599 4.60 42.04 -34.22
CA PRO A 599 4.76 43.39 -34.76
C PRO A 599 4.13 44.48 -33.90
N GLN A 600 3.03 44.18 -33.19
CA GLN A 600 2.35 45.16 -32.33
C GLN A 600 3.24 45.58 -31.16
N TYR A 601 3.91 44.61 -30.52
CA TYR A 601 4.87 44.88 -29.45
C TYR A 601 6.15 45.54 -29.97
N GLU A 602 6.61 45.18 -31.16
CA GLU A 602 7.79 45.80 -31.78
C GLU A 602 7.56 47.28 -32.08
N ILE A 603 6.39 47.65 -32.62
CA ILE A 603 6.02 49.05 -32.87
C ILE A 603 6.04 49.84 -31.56
N VAL A 604 5.41 49.34 -30.49
CA VAL A 604 5.43 50.01 -29.17
C VAL A 604 6.86 50.13 -28.62
N ALA A 605 7.68 49.09 -28.80
CA ALA A 605 9.07 49.07 -28.37
C ALA A 605 9.99 50.06 -29.11
N THR A 606 9.69 50.44 -30.36
CA THR A 606 10.54 51.31 -31.20
C THR A 606 9.94 52.68 -31.53
N SER A 607 8.63 52.89 -31.33
CA SER A 607 7.92 54.10 -31.74
C SER A 607 8.33 55.39 -31.03
N GLY A 608 9.09 55.30 -29.92
CA GLY A 608 9.49 56.46 -29.11
C GLY A 608 8.31 57.21 -28.45
N ARG A 609 7.09 56.69 -28.57
CA ARG A 609 5.85 57.27 -28.05
C ARG A 609 5.23 56.29 -27.04
N GLY A 610 5.48 56.56 -25.76
CA GLY A 610 5.05 55.74 -24.63
C GLY A 610 5.90 56.08 -23.41
N SER A 611 5.43 55.72 -22.22
CA SER A 611 6.25 55.85 -21.02
C SER A 611 7.45 54.88 -21.08
N VAL A 612 8.54 55.22 -20.37
CA VAL A 612 9.73 54.35 -20.28
C VAL A 612 9.36 52.92 -19.81
N ARG A 613 8.36 52.80 -18.93
CA ARG A 613 7.87 51.52 -18.41
C ARG A 613 7.14 50.71 -19.47
N GLU A 614 6.30 51.34 -20.30
CA GLU A 614 5.57 50.68 -21.38
C GLU A 614 6.52 50.19 -22.48
N VAL A 615 7.48 51.02 -22.89
CA VAL A 615 8.50 50.65 -23.88
C VAL A 615 9.32 49.45 -23.37
N ALA A 616 9.77 49.49 -22.11
CA ALA A 616 10.53 48.39 -21.52
C ALA A 616 9.70 47.10 -21.38
N ALA A 617 8.40 47.20 -21.09
CA ALA A 617 7.50 46.04 -21.04
C ALA A 617 7.30 45.44 -22.44
N ALA A 618 7.01 46.27 -23.44
CA ALA A 618 6.85 45.84 -24.83
C ALA A 618 8.12 45.19 -25.39
N GLN A 619 9.31 45.72 -25.06
CA GLN A 619 10.59 45.10 -25.42
C GLN A 619 10.75 43.69 -24.82
N ARG A 620 10.36 43.49 -23.56
CA ARG A 620 10.42 42.16 -22.91
C ARG A 620 9.43 41.19 -23.53
N GLU A 621 8.21 41.63 -23.81
CA GLU A 621 7.19 40.79 -24.46
C GLU A 621 7.62 40.39 -25.88
N ALA A 622 8.09 41.34 -26.70
CA ALA A 622 8.58 41.06 -28.04
C ALA A 622 9.76 40.05 -28.02
N GLU A 623 10.72 40.23 -27.12
CA GLU A 623 11.83 39.29 -26.95
C GLU A 623 11.37 37.92 -26.44
N GLY A 624 10.38 37.88 -25.55
CA GLY A 624 9.73 36.66 -25.09
C GLY A 624 9.06 35.90 -26.23
N ILE A 625 8.27 36.59 -27.06
CA ILE A 625 7.60 36.02 -28.22
C ILE A 625 8.62 35.48 -29.23
N ARG A 626 9.71 36.22 -29.54
CA ARG A 626 10.76 35.72 -30.46
C ARG A 626 11.39 34.42 -29.96
N LYS A 627 11.71 34.34 -28.66
CA LYS A 627 12.26 33.10 -28.06
C LYS A 627 11.27 31.94 -28.15
N LYS A 628 9.98 32.19 -27.86
CA LYS A 628 8.91 31.20 -28.01
C LYS A 628 8.81 30.73 -29.46
N LEU A 629 8.75 31.64 -30.44
CA LEU A 629 8.65 31.30 -31.87
C LEU A 629 9.81 30.42 -32.36
N VAL A 630 11.07 30.74 -31.99
CA VAL A 630 12.22 29.92 -32.37
C VAL A 630 12.10 28.51 -31.78
N GLU A 631 11.74 28.40 -30.51
CA GLU A 631 11.52 27.10 -29.86
C GLU A 631 10.40 26.30 -30.53
N LEU A 632 9.25 26.93 -30.74
CA LEU A 632 8.05 26.27 -31.26
C LEU A 632 8.22 25.83 -32.71
N LYS A 633 8.90 26.61 -33.56
CA LYS A 633 9.24 26.20 -34.94
C LYS A 633 10.21 25.02 -34.98
N ASN A 634 11.17 24.97 -34.05
CA ASN A 634 12.05 23.81 -33.93
C ASN A 634 11.27 22.58 -33.43
N TYR A 635 10.41 22.75 -32.42
CA TYR A 635 9.55 21.68 -31.91
C TYR A 635 8.58 21.15 -32.98
N GLU A 636 8.00 22.04 -33.80
CA GLU A 636 7.19 21.69 -34.95
C GLU A 636 7.98 20.83 -35.95
N ARG A 637 9.12 21.33 -36.44
CA ARG A 637 9.94 20.70 -37.48
C ARG A 637 10.55 19.36 -37.03
N ASP A 638 11.14 19.34 -35.84
CA ASP A 638 12.01 18.25 -35.40
C ASP A 638 11.26 17.16 -34.62
N VAL A 639 10.07 17.47 -34.07
CA VAL A 639 9.33 16.55 -33.19
C VAL A 639 7.93 16.27 -33.71
N LEU A 640 7.03 17.26 -33.73
CA LEU A 640 5.61 16.99 -34.03
C LEU A 640 5.35 16.67 -35.49
N HIS A 641 6.00 17.35 -36.44
CA HIS A 641 5.78 17.09 -37.86
C HIS A 641 6.17 15.65 -38.28
N PRO A 642 7.36 15.12 -37.92
CA PRO A 642 7.69 13.72 -38.17
C PRO A 642 6.72 12.73 -37.50
N LEU A 643 6.31 13.00 -36.25
CA LEU A 643 5.37 12.13 -35.53
C LEU A 643 3.95 12.15 -36.14
N ALA A 644 3.49 13.32 -36.60
CA ALA A 644 2.21 13.47 -37.29
C ALA A 644 2.20 12.73 -38.63
N GLN A 645 3.34 12.69 -39.35
CA GLN A 645 3.50 11.90 -40.57
C GLN A 645 3.54 10.39 -40.28
N ALA A 646 4.15 9.99 -39.16
CA ALA A 646 4.25 8.60 -38.76
C ALA A 646 2.91 7.99 -38.33
N GLN A 647 1.93 8.82 -37.92
CA GLN A 647 0.59 8.40 -37.47
C GLN A 647 0.63 7.23 -36.47
N ILE A 648 1.49 7.35 -35.47
CA ILE A 648 1.75 6.28 -34.49
C ILE A 648 0.43 5.83 -33.85
N SER A 649 0.09 4.55 -33.99
CA SER A 649 -1.01 3.92 -33.26
C SER A 649 -0.55 3.41 -31.90
N ILE A 650 -1.45 3.39 -30.92
CA ILE A 650 -1.23 2.76 -29.61
C ILE A 650 -2.19 1.60 -29.42
N ASP A 651 -1.76 0.62 -28.62
CA ASP A 651 -2.64 -0.40 -28.03
C ASP A 651 -2.71 -0.09 -26.54
N LEU A 652 -3.88 0.29 -26.03
CA LEU A 652 -4.06 0.65 -24.64
C LEU A 652 -3.61 -0.49 -23.71
N ASP A 653 -3.83 -1.75 -24.09
CA ASP A 653 -3.48 -2.92 -23.29
C ASP A 653 -1.96 -3.13 -23.11
N ASP A 654 -1.12 -2.50 -23.94
CA ASP A 654 0.34 -2.45 -23.72
C ASP A 654 0.70 -1.77 -22.38
N GLY A 655 -0.20 -0.95 -21.85
CA GLY A 655 -0.01 -0.14 -20.65
C GLY A 655 0.52 1.26 -20.94
N VAL A 656 0.46 2.15 -19.95
CA VAL A 656 0.80 3.56 -20.16
C VAL A 656 2.27 3.72 -20.50
N LEU A 657 3.19 3.02 -19.84
CA LEU A 657 4.62 3.22 -20.09
C LEU A 657 5.06 2.92 -21.50
N VAL A 658 4.65 1.74 -22.00
CA VAL A 658 5.03 1.27 -23.33
C VAL A 658 4.52 2.27 -24.36
N ASN A 659 3.27 2.72 -24.22
CA ASN A 659 2.70 3.68 -25.15
C ASN A 659 3.29 5.08 -25.01
N TYR A 660 3.55 5.57 -23.79
CA TYR A 660 4.13 6.88 -23.55
C TYR A 660 5.52 7.02 -24.20
N GLN A 661 6.33 5.95 -24.14
CA GLN A 661 7.67 5.93 -24.73
C GLN A 661 7.69 6.06 -26.26
N LYS A 662 6.59 5.68 -26.95
CA LYS A 662 6.47 5.81 -28.41
C LYS A 662 6.55 7.27 -28.89
N PHE A 663 6.28 8.25 -28.02
CA PHE A 663 6.23 9.68 -28.38
C PHE A 663 7.49 10.48 -28.01
N GLY A 664 8.44 9.88 -27.29
CA GLY A 664 9.74 10.48 -26.98
C GLY A 664 9.63 11.91 -26.42
N SER A 665 10.32 12.85 -27.06
CA SER A 665 10.38 14.26 -26.64
C SER A 665 9.13 15.08 -26.95
N ALA A 666 8.09 14.49 -27.55
CA ALA A 666 6.81 15.18 -27.76
C ALA A 666 6.02 15.31 -26.45
N LEU A 667 6.19 14.35 -25.54
CA LEU A 667 5.53 14.34 -24.25
C LEU A 667 6.44 14.86 -23.14
N LYS A 668 5.84 15.46 -22.11
CA LYS A 668 6.56 15.93 -20.93
C LYS A 668 7.25 14.77 -20.22
N ASP A 669 8.53 14.92 -19.89
CA ASP A 669 9.23 13.87 -19.12
C ASP A 669 8.59 13.69 -17.72
N ILE A 670 8.22 12.44 -17.41
CA ILE A 670 7.66 12.02 -16.12
C ILE A 670 8.69 11.25 -15.25
N GLY A 671 9.96 11.28 -15.64
CA GLY A 671 11.07 10.66 -14.91
C GLY A 671 11.11 9.14 -15.05
N LEU A 672 10.77 8.62 -16.23
CA LEU A 672 10.93 7.20 -16.53
C LEU A 672 12.43 6.90 -16.69
N LYS A 673 12.99 6.05 -15.82
CA LYS A 673 14.34 5.53 -16.04
C LYS A 673 14.34 4.76 -17.37
N LYS A 674 15.23 5.11 -18.29
CA LYS A 674 15.50 4.29 -19.48
C LYS A 674 15.93 2.89 -19.02
N GLY A 675 15.01 1.91 -19.08
CA GLY A 675 15.31 0.49 -18.85
C GLY A 675 14.88 -0.15 -17.52
N GLY A 676 13.90 0.37 -16.79
CA GLY A 676 13.37 -0.30 -15.59
C GLY A 676 11.94 -0.80 -15.77
N ALA A 677 11.77 -2.04 -16.25
CA ALA A 677 10.50 -2.76 -16.24
C ALA A 677 10.25 -3.52 -14.92
N ASP A 678 11.14 -3.36 -13.94
CA ASP A 678 11.05 -3.99 -12.63
C ASP A 678 10.70 -2.97 -11.55
N ASP A 679 9.40 -2.87 -11.24
CA ASP A 679 8.86 -2.64 -9.89
C ASP A 679 7.42 -3.18 -9.84
#